data_AF-A0A661BIA1-F1
#
_entry.id   AF-A0A661BIA1-F1
#
_cell.length_a   1.000
_cell.length_b   1.000
_cell.length_c   1.000
_cell.angle_alpha   90.00
_cell.angle_beta   90.00
_cell.angle_gamma   90.00
#
_symmetry.space_group_name_H-M   'P 1'
#
loop_
_entity.id
_entity.type
_entity.pdbx_description
1 polymer ?
#
loop_
_entity_poly.entity_id
_entity_poly.type
_entity_poly.pdbx_seq_one_letter_code
_entity_poly.pdbx_strand_id
1 'polypeptide(L)'
;MRKYMLLLLLAGIIFADSGFAYLQIINNGVIFSSDYRGTGIYSITDTVRAIGEPSRVRGRHSTIWKNEFILFKKIDSSGQTPCIYHIISGRIYELLDANPSVGVPQPLGDSLLIPLGDKVSIWKGNAILGQIPVRNSIQWITVDTVNARFAYIDDDGYLVIVNIADGSSSAIFPSLGYKPVWNPDGSKIALTGSNGIVVMDLQLNEFYEFADGRNFVWDTEPNRIVSADAGGIFVQVTFDHQYRVDSSEIWYWVPGAERYNITNTSELHEAMPAISPDGKFISFISIPDGDIYRAQISIGEDNKIQLIGITQIADGQDCPVVPYRKGGNDGTKTDLWVPYLHQKYDVPDYFNGSASCGPTSGLMAIQRYDKLPPHPITCSYPYTHTHDFGWYVPNEYEYNGYVYDHPGLAPKVGDYYSDTTVYGAHGFCTSPTDRVGTYGDSLVLLIQQHGLYSGWSSYSPPWSLYQGEIDSNDPMCALLYFGSSGHYNCWRGYFTDHCIIANDPYGDYNTSPWGQYNGEMAYYDWPGYDNGNYSPTVRYLFYARGDYIPPPADTIVDDLSAGFSANGPGNYWRAWLGGYDNHAFWTGSVLSGDDVNFATWTPILSSTGEYQIYVYIPSNYATAQARYQIHHSGTVDTVIVNQASYSNEWVSLGTYFCEPGDYVYLGDVTGASGDYISCDAVWFSPLGSGIIVDDGDPEFNTGGTWNVGSYPDSGWYSDYLWANALDTVDDWATWTPYIPDSGVYDVYMWWMPAANRCDSVFVRIMGAYNDSMFVSQSTGITEWHYLGRFLFHSGSSGYVGLSDRSATDGDVIIADAVRWIYIGNVDTLIDDYDDGFHRYADPAFWHDGTGGYDDHFWWTYSTESVDTCYVEWYPILPRPGEYEVLVYIPDNHATANARYRIFHSDGEDTMVVNQASYFNQWVSLGNYNFSGSSSEKVYLGDATGIQGNYIAFDAVWWRNIALDVAPKHPVPTEISISAYPNPFNSACVLDIVVPVESWLQFYDITGNKIDEISVKSGISRIIWRPENIGSGIYFAKLSNSIGAIKILYIK
;
A
#
# COMPACT_ATOMS: atom_id res chain seq x y z
N MET A 1 -7.97 -41.65 22.64
CA MET A 1 -6.69 -41.06 22.20
C MET A 1 -6.94 -39.93 21.22
N ARG A 2 -7.55 -38.84 21.70
CA ARG A 2 -7.68 -37.52 21.05
C ARG A 2 -7.12 -36.54 22.08
N LYS A 3 -6.22 -35.65 21.66
CA LYS A 3 -5.60 -34.50 22.35
C LYS A 3 -4.09 -34.53 22.09
N TYR A 4 -3.67 -33.85 21.03
CA TYR A 4 -2.32 -33.30 20.87
C TYR A 4 -2.48 -32.06 19.99
N MET A 5 -2.78 -30.92 20.63
CA MET A 5 -2.87 -29.62 19.96
C MET A 5 -1.54 -28.90 20.12
N LEU A 6 -0.96 -28.61 18.96
CA LEU A 6 0.02 -27.60 18.53
C LEU A 6 1.05 -26.94 19.48
N LEU A 7 2.30 -27.10 19.04
CA LEU A 7 3.55 -26.32 19.16
C LEU A 7 3.40 -24.76 19.11
N LEU A 8 4.26 -23.85 19.63
CA LEU A 8 5.52 -23.90 20.40
C LEU A 8 5.92 -22.54 21.03
N LEU A 9 6.68 -22.62 22.14
CA LEU A 9 7.44 -21.59 22.89
C LEU A 9 6.64 -20.60 23.74
N LEU A 10 6.10 -21.04 24.88
CA LEU A 10 5.36 -20.30 25.93
C LEU A 10 6.12 -19.20 26.70
N ALA A 11 5.45 -18.06 26.93
CA ALA A 11 5.87 -17.04 27.88
C ALA A 11 4.73 -16.05 28.25
N GLY A 12 3.86 -16.41 29.19
CA GLY A 12 2.83 -15.49 29.71
C GLY A 12 1.89 -16.16 30.71
N ILE A 13 0.85 -15.45 31.15
CA ILE A 13 -0.26 -16.10 31.89
C ILE A 13 -0.79 -17.24 31.02
N ILE A 14 -0.77 -18.47 31.53
CA ILE A 14 -1.32 -19.61 30.80
C ILE A 14 -2.79 -19.73 31.16
N PHE A 15 -3.59 -20.04 30.16
CA PHE A 15 -5.01 -20.32 30.27
C PHE A 15 -5.42 -21.26 29.14
N ALA A 16 -6.64 -21.77 29.22
CA ALA A 16 -7.18 -22.69 28.24
C ALA A 16 -7.44 -21.97 26.90
N ASP A 17 -7.33 -22.71 25.80
CA ASP A 17 -7.62 -22.19 24.45
C ASP A 17 -9.14 -22.21 24.17
N SER A 18 -9.91 -22.83 25.07
CA SER A 18 -11.37 -22.89 25.07
C SER A 18 -11.89 -23.09 26.50
N GLY A 19 -13.20 -23.00 26.71
CA GLY A 19 -13.79 -23.25 28.03
C GLY A 19 -13.57 -22.12 29.03
N PHE A 20 -13.41 -22.49 30.31
CA PHE A 20 -13.37 -21.57 31.45
C PHE A 20 -11.98 -21.00 31.76
N ALA A 21 -11.93 -19.80 32.32
CA ALA A 21 -10.71 -19.10 32.76
C ALA A 21 -11.00 -18.00 33.80
N TYR A 22 -9.96 -17.32 34.30
CA TYR A 22 -10.07 -16.19 35.24
C TYR A 22 -10.85 -16.56 36.52
N LEU A 23 -10.42 -17.64 37.18
CA LEU A 23 -11.12 -18.18 38.35
C LEU A 23 -11.08 -17.24 39.55
N GLN A 24 -12.16 -17.25 40.31
CA GLN A 24 -12.29 -16.70 41.65
C GLN A 24 -13.01 -17.75 42.53
N ILE A 25 -12.62 -17.90 43.79
CA ILE A 25 -13.25 -18.87 44.70
C ILE A 25 -13.51 -18.23 46.06
N ILE A 26 -14.73 -18.37 46.57
CA ILE A 26 -15.14 -17.86 47.89
C ILE A 26 -15.04 -18.94 48.98
N ASN A 27 -15.08 -18.54 50.25
CA ASN A 27 -14.83 -19.42 51.41
C ASN A 27 -15.74 -20.66 51.52
N ASN A 28 -16.93 -20.62 50.90
CA ASN A 28 -17.85 -21.77 50.88
C ASN A 28 -17.58 -22.72 49.71
N GLY A 29 -16.55 -22.47 48.90
CA GLY A 29 -16.12 -23.29 47.77
C GLY A 29 -16.88 -23.06 46.46
N VAL A 30 -17.75 -22.04 46.38
CA VAL A 30 -18.36 -21.60 45.12
C VAL A 30 -17.32 -20.91 44.26
N ILE A 31 -17.31 -21.26 42.97
CA ILE A 31 -16.36 -20.74 41.99
C ILE A 31 -17.07 -19.75 41.08
N PHE A 32 -16.39 -18.66 40.74
CA PHE A 32 -16.77 -17.77 39.65
C PHE A 32 -15.69 -17.84 38.57
N SER A 33 -16.11 -17.81 37.32
CA SER A 33 -15.22 -17.98 36.18
C SER A 33 -15.71 -17.16 34.99
N SER A 34 -14.85 -16.90 34.03
CA SER A 34 -15.20 -16.32 32.72
C SER A 34 -14.92 -17.33 31.63
N ASP A 35 -15.24 -17.00 30.38
CA ASP A 35 -14.62 -17.75 29.28
C ASP A 35 -13.12 -17.40 29.17
N TYR A 36 -12.38 -18.18 28.37
CA TYR A 36 -10.95 -17.98 28.11
C TYR A 36 -10.57 -16.58 27.59
N ARG A 37 -11.51 -15.81 27.04
CA ARG A 37 -11.30 -14.43 26.58
C ARG A 37 -11.55 -13.39 27.69
N GLY A 38 -12.15 -13.80 28.81
CA GLY A 38 -12.55 -12.90 29.90
C GLY A 38 -13.96 -12.32 29.73
N THR A 39 -14.76 -12.90 28.82
CA THR A 39 -16.13 -12.50 28.51
C THR A 39 -17.12 -13.28 29.37
N GLY A 40 -18.08 -12.55 29.93
CA GLY A 40 -19.05 -13.07 30.89
C GLY A 40 -18.42 -13.39 32.25
N ILE A 41 -19.27 -13.52 33.27
CA ILE A 41 -18.92 -14.14 34.54
C ILE A 41 -19.99 -15.19 34.83
N TYR A 42 -19.55 -16.38 35.23
CA TYR A 42 -20.38 -17.54 35.49
C TYR A 42 -20.14 -18.00 36.93
N SER A 43 -21.23 -18.12 37.70
CA SER A 43 -21.23 -18.82 38.98
C SER A 43 -21.29 -20.32 38.71
N ILE A 44 -20.40 -21.06 39.37
CA ILE A 44 -20.22 -22.50 39.18
C ILE A 44 -20.46 -23.19 40.53
N THR A 45 -21.62 -23.81 40.59
CA THR A 45 -22.07 -24.71 41.66
C THR A 45 -22.40 -26.05 41.02
N ASP A 46 -23.54 -26.69 41.34
CA ASP A 46 -24.05 -27.84 40.58
C ASP A 46 -24.48 -27.50 39.13
N THR A 47 -24.54 -26.20 38.79
CA THR A 47 -24.94 -25.70 37.46
C THR A 47 -24.14 -24.45 37.12
N VAL A 48 -23.86 -24.22 35.84
CA VAL A 48 -23.25 -22.98 35.34
C VAL A 48 -24.32 -21.90 35.17
N ARG A 49 -24.15 -20.73 35.79
CA ARG A 49 -25.11 -19.61 35.71
C ARG A 49 -24.42 -18.28 35.43
N ALA A 50 -24.85 -17.62 34.36
CA ALA A 50 -24.37 -16.28 34.02
C ALA A 50 -24.77 -15.21 35.05
N ILE A 51 -23.85 -14.28 35.31
CA ILE A 51 -24.09 -13.04 36.04
C ILE A 51 -24.34 -11.94 35.02
N GLY A 52 -25.54 -11.35 35.02
CA GLY A 52 -25.91 -10.30 34.07
C GLY A 52 -25.99 -10.79 32.62
N GLU A 53 -25.76 -9.88 31.66
CA GLU A 53 -25.70 -10.21 30.23
C GLU A 53 -24.25 -10.57 29.85
N PRO A 54 -23.93 -11.83 29.48
CA PRO A 54 -22.56 -12.27 29.24
C PRO A 54 -21.78 -11.47 28.18
N SER A 55 -22.48 -10.92 27.19
CA SER A 55 -21.90 -10.08 26.12
C SER A 55 -21.34 -8.75 26.63
N ARG A 56 -21.82 -8.25 27.78
CA ARG A 56 -21.41 -6.96 28.35
C ARG A 56 -20.50 -7.12 29.55
N VAL A 57 -20.68 -8.19 30.32
CA VAL A 57 -19.96 -8.42 31.57
C VAL A 57 -18.55 -8.90 31.28
N ARG A 58 -17.57 -8.33 31.97
CA ARG A 58 -16.16 -8.71 31.87
C ARG A 58 -15.66 -9.29 33.17
N GLY A 59 -15.11 -10.49 33.10
CA GLY A 59 -14.58 -11.20 34.26
C GLY A 59 -13.05 -11.22 34.34
N ARG A 60 -12.36 -10.79 33.29
CA ARG A 60 -10.94 -10.43 33.40
C ARG A 60 -10.79 -9.41 34.53
N HIS A 61 -9.77 -9.59 35.36
CA HIS A 61 -9.48 -8.70 36.50
C HIS A 61 -10.56 -8.65 37.60
N SER A 62 -11.62 -9.47 37.52
CA SER A 62 -12.63 -9.55 38.56
C SER A 62 -12.04 -9.96 39.90
N THR A 63 -12.60 -9.42 40.99
CA THR A 63 -12.05 -9.66 42.33
C THR A 63 -13.15 -9.83 43.36
N ILE A 64 -12.87 -10.62 44.39
CA ILE A 64 -13.79 -10.87 45.51
C ILE A 64 -13.63 -9.76 46.56
N TRP A 65 -14.75 -9.24 47.06
CA TRP A 65 -14.76 -8.33 48.20
C TRP A 65 -15.66 -8.85 49.32
N LYS A 66 -15.11 -8.90 50.54
CA LYS A 66 -15.78 -9.34 51.78
C LYS A 66 -16.42 -10.74 51.72
N ASN A 67 -16.03 -11.57 50.75
CA ASN A 67 -16.65 -12.87 50.48
C ASN A 67 -18.17 -12.79 50.19
N GLU A 68 -18.67 -11.60 49.87
CA GLU A 68 -20.10 -11.30 49.63
C GLU A 68 -20.33 -10.69 48.25
N PHE A 69 -19.28 -10.15 47.64
CA PHE A 69 -19.36 -9.40 46.40
C PHE A 69 -18.31 -9.84 45.38
N ILE A 70 -18.70 -9.75 44.11
CA ILE A 70 -17.77 -9.78 42.96
C ILE A 70 -17.71 -8.37 42.38
N LEU A 71 -16.50 -7.82 42.29
CA LEU A 71 -16.21 -6.56 41.63
C LEU A 71 -15.78 -6.84 40.19
N PHE A 72 -16.37 -6.12 39.24
CA PHE A 72 -16.15 -6.33 37.81
C PHE A 72 -16.52 -5.06 37.03
N LYS A 73 -16.48 -5.13 35.69
CA LYS A 73 -16.98 -4.05 34.83
C LYS A 73 -17.90 -4.56 33.72
N LYS A 74 -18.70 -3.65 33.18
CA LYS A 74 -19.48 -3.87 31.96
C LYS A 74 -18.95 -2.99 30.83
N ILE A 75 -19.08 -3.48 29.61
CA ILE A 75 -18.78 -2.73 28.39
C ILE A 75 -19.98 -2.84 27.46
N ASP A 76 -20.50 -1.69 27.03
CA ASP A 76 -21.49 -1.60 25.97
C ASP A 76 -21.31 -0.31 25.15
N SER A 77 -22.26 -0.01 24.27
CA SER A 77 -22.19 1.16 23.37
C SER A 77 -22.20 2.51 24.10
N SER A 78 -22.47 2.55 25.41
CA SER A 78 -22.35 3.77 26.22
C SER A 78 -20.96 3.95 26.85
N GLY A 79 -20.09 2.94 26.75
CA GLY A 79 -18.75 2.91 27.32
C GLY A 79 -18.60 1.83 28.40
N GLN A 80 -17.65 2.06 29.31
CA GLN A 80 -17.27 1.11 30.36
C GLN A 80 -17.84 1.54 31.71
N THR A 81 -18.41 0.59 32.47
CA THR A 81 -19.10 0.87 33.74
C THR A 81 -18.59 -0.04 34.88
N PRO A 82 -18.11 0.51 36.01
CA PRO A 82 -17.65 -0.28 37.15
C PRO A 82 -18.84 -0.81 37.95
N CYS A 83 -18.81 -2.10 38.28
CA CYS A 83 -19.94 -2.82 38.84
C CYS A 83 -19.58 -3.63 40.09
N ILE A 84 -20.59 -3.84 40.94
CA ILE A 84 -20.55 -4.77 42.07
C ILE A 84 -21.73 -5.74 42.00
N TYR A 85 -21.46 -7.03 42.09
CA TYR A 85 -22.46 -8.09 42.18
C TYR A 85 -22.56 -8.61 43.61
N HIS A 86 -23.73 -8.53 44.23
CA HIS A 86 -23.98 -9.07 45.55
C HIS A 86 -24.44 -10.53 45.46
N ILE A 87 -23.57 -11.45 45.88
CA ILE A 87 -23.66 -12.89 45.66
C ILE A 87 -24.98 -13.48 46.20
N ILE A 88 -25.38 -13.08 47.41
CA ILE A 88 -26.57 -13.64 48.07
C ILE A 88 -27.85 -13.16 47.40
N SER A 89 -27.93 -11.87 47.06
CA SER A 89 -29.17 -11.30 46.47
C SER A 89 -29.29 -11.49 44.96
N GLY A 90 -28.20 -11.83 44.28
CA GLY A 90 -28.15 -11.90 42.82
C GLY A 90 -28.26 -10.55 42.12
N ARG A 91 -28.03 -9.43 42.82
CA ARG A 91 -28.18 -8.06 42.28
C ARG A 91 -26.85 -7.47 41.84
N ILE A 92 -26.88 -6.79 40.71
CA ILE A 92 -25.78 -5.97 40.20
C ILE A 92 -26.08 -4.51 40.52
N TYR A 93 -25.09 -3.77 41.00
CA TYR A 93 -25.13 -2.32 41.17
C TYR A 93 -24.02 -1.69 40.34
N GLU A 94 -24.36 -0.64 39.60
CA GLU A 94 -23.43 0.20 38.85
C GLU A 94 -22.94 1.31 39.78
N LEU A 95 -21.62 1.48 39.89
CA LEU A 95 -21.01 2.36 40.87
C LEU A 95 -20.90 3.81 40.37
N LEU A 96 -20.74 3.98 39.07
CA LEU A 96 -20.54 5.23 38.35
C LEU A 96 -21.20 5.15 36.97
N ASP A 97 -21.42 6.30 36.33
CA ASP A 97 -21.87 6.37 34.94
C ASP A 97 -20.80 5.82 33.99
N ALA A 98 -21.23 5.43 32.79
CA ALA A 98 -20.34 4.91 31.76
C ALA A 98 -19.25 5.93 31.36
N ASN A 99 -18.04 5.44 31.15
CA ASN A 99 -16.87 6.24 30.81
C ASN A 99 -15.99 5.50 29.77
N PRO A 100 -15.22 6.21 28.91
CA PRO A 100 -14.43 5.57 27.87
C PRO A 100 -13.41 4.54 28.38
N SER A 101 -12.79 4.75 29.55
CA SER A 101 -11.77 3.87 30.11
C SER A 101 -11.97 3.66 31.60
N VAL A 102 -12.37 2.43 31.98
CA VAL A 102 -12.65 2.08 33.38
C VAL A 102 -11.98 0.75 33.75
N GLY A 103 -11.30 0.75 34.88
CA GLY A 103 -10.75 -0.46 35.48
C GLY A 103 -11.74 -1.21 36.37
N VAL A 104 -11.42 -2.46 36.70
CA VAL A 104 -12.19 -3.20 37.71
C VAL A 104 -11.96 -2.58 39.09
N PRO A 105 -13.04 -2.26 39.86
CA PRO A 105 -12.90 -1.74 41.21
C PRO A 105 -12.08 -2.68 42.10
N GLN A 106 -11.14 -2.12 42.87
CA GLN A 106 -10.31 -2.86 43.81
C GLN A 106 -10.61 -2.47 45.26
N PRO A 107 -10.62 -3.42 46.21
CA PRO A 107 -11.00 -3.13 47.59
C PRO A 107 -9.91 -2.39 48.39
N LEU A 108 -10.33 -1.41 49.19
CA LEU A 108 -9.54 -0.73 50.22
C LEU A 108 -10.35 -0.66 51.52
N GLY A 109 -10.32 -1.75 52.30
CA GLY A 109 -11.16 -1.90 53.48
C GLY A 109 -12.66 -1.80 53.15
N ASP A 110 -13.31 -0.75 53.64
CA ASP A 110 -14.72 -0.42 53.38
C ASP A 110 -14.95 0.49 52.15
N SER A 111 -13.87 0.91 51.47
CA SER A 111 -13.92 1.74 50.26
C SER A 111 -13.45 0.94 49.06
N LEU A 112 -13.69 1.47 47.86
CA LEU A 112 -13.19 0.92 46.59
C LEU A 112 -12.30 1.94 45.89
N LEU A 113 -11.24 1.47 45.25
CA LEU A 113 -10.46 2.25 44.29
C LEU A 113 -10.91 1.89 42.88
N ILE A 114 -11.24 2.88 42.07
CA ILE A 114 -11.75 2.71 40.71
C ILE A 114 -10.82 3.44 39.74
N PRO A 115 -10.03 2.73 38.91
CA PRO A 115 -9.29 3.33 37.81
C PRO A 115 -10.26 3.93 36.77
N LEU A 116 -10.05 5.18 36.40
CA LEU A 116 -10.87 5.94 35.44
C LEU A 116 -9.96 6.74 34.50
N GLY A 117 -9.45 6.10 33.46
CA GLY A 117 -8.46 6.72 32.57
C GLY A 117 -7.22 7.18 33.34
N ASP A 118 -6.97 8.48 33.34
CA ASP A 118 -5.78 9.15 33.91
C ASP A 118 -5.83 9.39 35.43
N LYS A 119 -6.76 8.74 36.14
CA LYS A 119 -6.90 8.89 37.60
C LYS A 119 -7.49 7.66 38.28
N VAL A 120 -7.32 7.58 39.59
CA VAL A 120 -7.97 6.59 40.46
C VAL A 120 -8.94 7.30 41.41
N SER A 121 -10.21 6.89 41.39
CA SER A 121 -11.25 7.43 42.28
C SER A 121 -11.43 6.58 43.53
N ILE A 122 -11.55 7.25 44.68
CA ILE A 122 -11.85 6.61 45.97
C ILE A 122 -13.36 6.65 46.17
N TRP A 123 -14.03 5.51 46.09
CA TRP A 123 -15.48 5.39 46.22
C TRP A 123 -15.86 4.80 47.58
N LYS A 124 -16.86 5.40 48.26
CA LYS A 124 -17.42 4.88 49.53
C LYS A 124 -18.87 5.30 49.69
N GLY A 125 -19.73 4.37 50.10
CA GLY A 125 -21.09 4.69 50.55
C GLY A 125 -21.97 5.42 49.52
N ASN A 126 -21.74 5.17 48.22
CA ASN A 126 -22.39 5.81 47.08
C ASN A 126 -21.87 7.21 46.68
N ALA A 127 -20.66 7.57 47.09
CA ALA A 127 -20.01 8.82 46.66
C ALA A 127 -18.52 8.62 46.37
N ILE A 128 -17.98 9.47 45.48
CA ILE A 128 -16.54 9.65 45.31
C ILE A 128 -16.04 10.57 46.44
N LEU A 129 -15.10 10.09 47.25
CA LEU A 129 -14.47 10.83 48.34
C LEU A 129 -13.26 11.65 47.89
N GLY A 130 -12.60 11.22 46.81
CA GLY A 130 -11.40 11.86 46.27
C GLY A 130 -10.93 11.19 44.99
N GLN A 131 -10.05 11.87 44.26
CA GLN A 131 -9.44 11.36 43.03
C GLN A 131 -7.94 11.63 43.08
N ILE A 132 -7.15 10.67 42.61
CA ILE A 132 -5.69 10.74 42.56
C ILE A 132 -5.29 10.67 41.09
N PRO A 133 -4.69 11.73 40.51
CA PRO A 133 -4.21 11.69 39.14
C PRO A 133 -3.04 10.69 39.01
N VAL A 134 -2.93 10.05 37.86
CA VAL A 134 -1.83 9.16 37.49
C VAL A 134 -1.19 9.61 36.17
N ARG A 135 -0.09 8.95 35.77
CA ARG A 135 0.76 9.42 34.66
C ARG A 135 0.18 9.14 33.26
N ASN A 136 -0.65 8.12 33.15
CA ASN A 136 -1.19 7.59 31.91
C ASN A 136 -2.59 6.99 32.16
N SER A 137 -3.35 6.73 31.10
CA SER A 137 -4.62 6.02 31.20
C SER A 137 -4.39 4.62 31.75
N ILE A 138 -5.13 4.17 32.76
CA ILE A 138 -4.98 2.84 33.35
C ILE A 138 -6.33 2.16 33.60
N GLN A 139 -6.35 0.83 33.44
CA GLN A 139 -7.51 -0.02 33.78
C GLN A 139 -7.19 -1.10 34.82
N TRP A 140 -5.92 -1.31 35.13
CA TRP A 140 -5.49 -2.27 36.15
C TRP A 140 -4.65 -1.59 37.22
N ILE A 141 -5.02 -1.85 38.48
CA ILE A 141 -4.23 -1.51 39.67
C ILE A 141 -4.25 -2.71 40.62
N THR A 142 -3.24 -2.80 41.48
CA THR A 142 -3.28 -3.64 42.68
C THR A 142 -3.19 -2.76 43.93
N VAL A 143 -3.82 -3.19 45.02
CA VAL A 143 -3.99 -2.36 46.24
C VAL A 143 -3.29 -3.01 47.42
N ASP A 144 -2.43 -2.24 48.07
CA ASP A 144 -1.89 -2.53 49.40
C ASP A 144 -2.86 -1.97 50.43
N THR A 145 -3.67 -2.85 51.00
CA THR A 145 -4.68 -2.50 51.99
C THR A 145 -4.09 -2.20 53.38
N VAL A 146 -2.84 -2.59 53.63
CA VAL A 146 -2.17 -2.41 54.92
C VAL A 146 -1.58 -1.01 55.03
N ASN A 147 -0.86 -0.56 54.00
CA ASN A 147 -0.20 0.74 54.01
C ASN A 147 -0.95 1.81 53.21
N ALA A 148 -2.15 1.50 52.70
CA ALA A 148 -2.99 2.39 51.90
C ALA A 148 -2.23 2.95 50.68
N ARG A 149 -1.75 2.03 49.83
CA ARG A 149 -1.07 2.34 48.56
C ARG A 149 -1.74 1.57 47.43
N PHE A 150 -1.54 2.00 46.20
CA PHE A 150 -1.83 1.19 45.02
C PHE A 150 -0.65 1.20 44.07
N ALA A 151 -0.57 0.19 43.19
CA ALA A 151 0.47 0.10 42.19
C ALA A 151 -0.07 -0.28 40.81
N TYR A 152 0.60 0.18 39.77
CA TYR A 152 0.28 -0.07 38.37
C TYR A 152 1.55 0.01 37.50
N ILE A 153 1.46 -0.41 36.23
CA ILE A 153 2.53 -0.26 35.24
C ILE A 153 2.23 0.93 34.33
N ASP A 154 3.15 1.88 34.24
CA ASP A 154 3.01 3.01 33.31
C ASP A 154 3.43 2.64 31.87
N ASP A 155 3.21 3.55 30.93
CA ASP A 155 3.44 3.30 29.49
C ASP A 155 4.90 3.03 29.16
N ASP A 156 5.83 3.48 30.01
CA ASP A 156 7.28 3.23 29.90
C ASP A 156 7.72 1.93 30.60
N GLY A 157 6.77 1.17 31.15
CA GLY A 157 7.00 -0.12 31.79
C GLY A 157 7.45 -0.03 33.24
N TYR A 158 7.41 1.14 33.89
CA TYR A 158 7.76 1.26 35.30
C TYR A 158 6.63 0.79 36.21
N LEU A 159 6.99 0.10 37.27
CA LEU A 159 6.10 -0.10 38.41
C LEU A 159 5.98 1.21 39.19
N VAL A 160 4.82 1.84 39.11
CA VAL A 160 4.49 3.04 39.86
C VAL A 160 3.73 2.67 41.12
N ILE A 161 4.24 3.05 42.28
CA ILE A 161 3.59 2.87 43.59
C ILE A 161 3.14 4.24 44.08
N VAL A 162 1.85 4.37 44.39
CA VAL A 162 1.21 5.64 44.77
C VAL A 162 0.64 5.55 46.20
N ASN A 163 0.96 6.53 47.03
CA ASN A 163 0.37 6.69 48.34
C ASN A 163 -1.02 7.34 48.23
N ILE A 164 -2.03 6.72 48.86
CA ILE A 164 -3.42 7.17 48.72
C ILE A 164 -3.68 8.46 49.51
N ALA A 165 -2.95 8.70 50.60
CA ALA A 165 -3.22 9.82 51.50
C ALA A 165 -2.85 11.18 50.89
N ASP A 166 -1.77 11.25 50.11
CA ASP A 166 -1.23 12.49 49.56
C ASP A 166 -0.96 12.44 48.04
N GLY A 167 -1.15 11.30 47.38
CA GLY A 167 -0.90 11.13 45.95
C GLY A 167 0.58 11.08 45.56
N SER A 168 1.50 11.08 46.54
CA SER A 168 2.93 10.92 46.26
C SER A 168 3.22 9.57 45.61
N SER A 169 4.16 9.52 44.66
CA SER A 169 4.48 8.30 43.93
C SER A 169 5.98 8.06 43.77
N SER A 170 6.34 6.79 43.67
CA SER A 170 7.68 6.31 43.32
C SER A 170 7.59 5.35 42.13
N ALA A 171 8.60 5.36 41.26
CA ALA A 171 8.67 4.46 40.11
C ALA A 171 9.90 3.55 40.23
N ILE A 172 9.72 2.27 39.95
CA ILE A 172 10.77 1.25 39.96
C ILE A 172 10.73 0.58 38.60
N PHE A 173 11.87 0.53 37.89
CA PHE A 173 11.94 -0.23 36.64
C PHE A 173 12.07 -1.72 36.99
N PRO A 174 11.06 -2.56 36.68
CA PRO A 174 11.15 -3.98 36.97
C PRO A 174 12.07 -4.67 35.96
N SER A 175 12.70 -5.79 36.34
CA SER A 175 13.43 -6.62 35.38
C SER A 175 12.51 -7.31 34.36
N LEU A 176 11.21 -7.47 34.71
CA LEU A 176 10.19 -8.09 33.88
C LEU A 176 8.77 -7.74 34.37
N GLY A 177 7.81 -7.67 33.45
CA GLY A 177 6.39 -7.93 33.74
C GLY A 177 5.44 -6.73 33.71
N TYR A 178 4.15 -7.06 33.60
CA TYR A 178 3.07 -6.08 33.33
C TYR A 178 2.00 -6.03 34.42
N LYS A 179 1.86 -7.12 35.20
CA LYS A 179 0.69 -7.34 36.06
C LYS A 179 1.12 -7.45 37.51
N PRO A 180 1.20 -6.32 38.25
CA PRO A 180 1.58 -6.30 39.64
C PRO A 180 0.45 -6.83 40.53
N VAL A 181 0.82 -7.58 41.57
CA VAL A 181 -0.07 -8.09 42.61
C VAL A 181 0.61 -7.97 43.97
N TRP A 182 0.02 -7.20 44.89
CA TRP A 182 0.50 -7.07 46.27
C TRP A 182 0.28 -8.35 47.08
N ASN A 183 1.24 -8.64 47.94
CA ASN A 183 1.05 -9.65 48.97
C ASN A 183 0.12 -9.12 50.09
N PRO A 184 -0.49 -10.01 50.90
CA PRO A 184 -1.48 -9.62 51.91
C PRO A 184 -0.98 -8.65 52.99
N ASP A 185 0.32 -8.66 53.31
CA ASP A 185 0.90 -7.78 54.33
C ASP A 185 1.47 -6.45 53.77
N GLY A 186 1.51 -6.28 52.45
CA GLY A 186 1.99 -5.07 51.78
C GLY A 186 3.52 -4.91 51.75
N SER A 187 4.32 -5.94 52.08
CA SER A 187 5.78 -5.89 52.04
C SER A 187 6.37 -6.26 50.67
N LYS A 188 5.65 -7.07 49.87
CA LYS A 188 6.13 -7.66 48.61
C LYS A 188 5.14 -7.46 47.48
N ILE A 189 5.65 -7.39 46.26
CA ILE A 189 4.84 -7.28 45.05
C ILE A 189 5.34 -8.24 43.97
N ALA A 190 4.44 -9.03 43.40
CA ALA A 190 4.73 -9.97 42.33
C ALA A 190 4.33 -9.36 40.98
N LEU A 191 5.15 -9.51 39.95
CA LEU A 191 4.84 -9.15 38.58
C LEU A 191 4.99 -10.38 37.71
N THR A 192 3.96 -10.65 36.90
CA THR A 192 4.04 -11.66 35.85
C THR A 192 4.38 -10.97 34.53
N GLY A 193 5.42 -11.46 33.85
CA GLY A 193 5.78 -11.06 32.51
C GLY A 193 5.78 -12.22 31.55
N SER A 194 6.36 -12.01 30.38
CA SER A 194 6.43 -13.06 29.37
C SER A 194 7.31 -14.22 29.85
N ASN A 195 8.56 -13.95 30.21
CA ASN A 195 9.52 -15.03 30.52
C ASN A 195 9.49 -15.57 31.96
N GLY A 196 8.59 -15.10 32.83
CA GLY A 196 8.55 -15.56 34.22
C GLY A 196 7.78 -14.65 35.17
N ILE A 197 8.02 -14.87 36.45
CA ILE A 197 7.54 -14.02 37.53
C ILE A 197 8.73 -13.38 38.22
N VAL A 198 8.61 -12.10 38.57
CA VAL A 198 9.52 -11.43 39.50
C VAL A 198 8.74 -11.03 40.75
N VAL A 199 9.29 -11.33 41.92
CA VAL A 199 8.76 -10.86 43.21
C VAL A 199 9.79 -9.92 43.82
N MET A 200 9.33 -8.71 44.14
CA MET A 200 10.12 -7.69 44.80
C MET A 200 9.74 -7.59 46.27
N ASP A 201 10.71 -7.76 47.16
CA ASP A 201 10.59 -7.37 48.56
C ASP A 201 11.02 -5.92 48.72
N LEU A 202 10.07 -5.05 49.04
CA LEU A 202 10.30 -3.61 49.12
C LEU A 202 10.95 -3.18 50.44
N GLN A 203 10.92 -4.02 51.46
CA GLN A 203 11.56 -3.74 52.75
C GLN A 203 13.03 -4.16 52.73
N LEU A 204 13.32 -5.34 52.18
CA LEU A 204 14.65 -5.91 52.10
C LEU A 204 15.41 -5.47 50.84
N ASN A 205 14.71 -4.92 49.85
CA ASN A 205 15.24 -4.62 48.52
C ASN A 205 15.83 -5.88 47.84
N GLU A 206 15.12 -6.99 47.97
CA GLU A 206 15.46 -8.29 47.39
C GLU A 206 14.54 -8.64 46.23
N PHE A 207 15.07 -9.41 45.27
CA PHE A 207 14.37 -9.83 44.06
C PHE A 207 14.41 -11.35 43.96
N TYR A 208 13.25 -11.94 43.67
CA TYR A 208 13.10 -13.37 43.44
C TYR A 208 12.55 -13.57 42.03
N GLU A 209 13.28 -14.30 41.19
CA GLU A 209 12.90 -14.55 39.81
C GLU A 209 12.56 -16.03 39.61
N PHE A 210 11.40 -16.28 39.01
CA PHE A 210 10.91 -17.61 38.68
C PHE A 210 10.81 -17.70 37.16
N ALA A 211 11.91 -18.11 36.54
CA ALA A 211 11.93 -18.46 35.12
C ALA A 211 10.86 -19.53 34.84
N ASP A 212 10.10 -19.33 33.77
CA ASP A 212 9.00 -20.23 33.36
C ASP A 212 7.86 -20.40 34.37
N GLY A 213 7.83 -19.58 35.43
CA GLY A 213 6.70 -19.47 36.34
C GLY A 213 5.61 -18.55 35.79
N ARG A 214 4.34 -18.97 35.87
CA ARG A 214 3.14 -18.27 35.37
C ARG A 214 2.04 -18.18 36.43
N ASN A 215 1.04 -17.33 36.22
CA ASN A 215 -0.19 -17.25 37.04
C ASN A 215 0.05 -17.15 38.56
N PHE A 216 0.93 -16.25 39.01
CA PHE A 216 1.27 -16.12 40.42
C PHE A 216 0.06 -15.69 41.28
N VAL A 217 -0.12 -16.35 42.42
CA VAL A 217 -1.15 -16.01 43.43
C VAL A 217 -0.53 -16.09 44.81
N TRP A 218 -0.72 -15.05 45.63
CA TRP A 218 -0.26 -15.05 47.02
C TRP A 218 -1.08 -16.01 47.88
N ASP A 219 -0.43 -16.68 48.84
CA ASP A 219 -1.16 -17.37 49.90
C ASP A 219 -1.89 -16.33 50.77
N THR A 220 -3.15 -16.59 51.06
CA THR A 220 -4.03 -15.71 51.83
C THR A 220 -3.89 -15.91 53.34
N GLU A 221 -3.29 -17.03 53.78
CA GLU A 221 -3.03 -17.30 55.20
C GLU A 221 -1.57 -17.00 55.60
N PRO A 222 -1.30 -15.87 56.30
CA PRO A 222 0.04 -15.59 56.79
C PRO A 222 0.48 -16.64 57.82
N ASN A 223 1.72 -17.12 57.72
CA ASN A 223 2.32 -18.15 58.58
C ASN A 223 1.66 -19.54 58.51
N ARG A 224 0.93 -19.86 57.43
CA ARG A 224 0.38 -21.20 57.20
C ARG A 224 1.44 -22.29 57.28
N ILE A 225 2.58 -22.04 56.64
CA ILE A 225 3.81 -22.79 56.84
C ILE A 225 4.60 -22.04 57.91
N VAL A 226 5.31 -22.77 58.77
CA VAL A 226 6.29 -22.20 59.72
C VAL A 226 7.46 -21.54 58.96
N SER A 227 7.17 -20.45 58.28
CA SER A 227 8.08 -19.46 57.70
C SER A 227 7.65 -18.10 58.25
N ALA A 228 8.61 -17.19 58.46
CA ALA A 228 8.32 -15.86 59.00
C ALA A 228 7.53 -14.96 58.02
N ASP A 229 7.50 -15.34 56.74
CA ASP A 229 6.96 -14.54 55.63
C ASP A 229 5.93 -15.33 54.80
N ALA A 230 4.92 -14.63 54.27
CA ALA A 230 3.89 -15.19 53.39
C ALA A 230 4.46 -15.58 52.02
N GLY A 231 4.19 -16.82 51.61
CA GLY A 231 4.57 -17.36 50.30
C GLY A 231 3.49 -17.21 49.25
N GLY A 232 3.67 -17.90 48.13
CA GLY A 232 2.71 -17.88 47.02
C GLY A 232 2.79 -19.12 46.17
N ILE A 233 1.74 -19.33 45.37
CA ILE A 233 1.70 -20.36 44.35
C ILE A 233 1.92 -19.75 42.97
N PHE A 234 2.43 -20.57 42.06
CA PHE A 234 2.51 -20.27 40.64
C PHE A 234 2.52 -21.56 39.85
N VAL A 235 2.24 -21.46 38.57
CA VAL A 235 2.30 -22.58 37.63
C VAL A 235 3.72 -22.65 37.06
N GLN A 236 4.39 -23.78 37.23
CA GLN A 236 5.67 -24.05 36.57
C GLN A 236 5.42 -24.94 35.38
N VAL A 237 5.92 -24.53 34.21
CA VAL A 237 5.82 -25.33 32.99
C VAL A 237 7.17 -25.91 32.61
N THR A 238 7.16 -27.16 32.18
CA THR A 238 8.31 -27.81 31.54
C THR A 238 8.01 -28.09 30.09
N PHE A 239 9.07 -28.15 29.31
CA PHE A 239 9.01 -28.35 27.87
C PHE A 239 9.83 -29.55 27.47
N ASP A 240 9.36 -30.29 26.46
CA ASP A 240 10.16 -31.33 25.85
C ASP A 240 11.22 -30.77 24.88
N HIS A 241 12.01 -31.63 24.26
CA HIS A 241 13.05 -31.24 23.30
C HIS A 241 12.52 -30.58 22.03
N GLN A 242 11.22 -30.70 21.76
CA GLN A 242 10.52 -30.05 20.67
C GLN A 242 9.68 -28.88 21.20
N TYR A 243 10.09 -28.30 22.35
CA TYR A 243 9.47 -27.30 23.23
C TYR A 243 7.96 -27.40 23.50
N ARG A 244 7.36 -28.59 23.36
CA ARG A 244 5.94 -28.80 23.67
C ARG A 244 5.76 -28.78 25.19
N VAL A 245 4.60 -28.34 25.67
CA VAL A 245 4.26 -28.49 27.10
C VAL A 245 4.38 -29.97 27.46
N ASP A 246 5.36 -30.29 28.29
CA ASP A 246 5.58 -31.64 28.81
C ASP A 246 4.80 -31.80 30.13
N SER A 247 4.88 -30.80 31.00
CA SER A 247 4.06 -30.70 32.21
C SER A 247 3.75 -29.24 32.54
N SER A 248 2.60 -29.00 33.16
CA SER A 248 2.24 -27.69 33.73
C SER A 248 1.70 -27.98 35.12
N GLU A 249 2.39 -27.56 36.16
CA GLU A 249 2.13 -28.02 37.54
C GLU A 249 2.06 -26.81 38.48
N ILE A 250 1.27 -26.91 39.55
CA ILE A 250 1.23 -25.84 40.56
C ILE A 250 2.34 -26.07 41.59
N TRP A 251 3.16 -25.05 41.78
CA TRP A 251 4.25 -25.02 42.74
C TRP A 251 3.96 -24.01 43.84
N TYR A 252 4.41 -24.34 45.05
CA TYR A 252 4.40 -23.43 46.19
C TYR A 252 5.83 -22.91 46.43
N TRP A 253 5.96 -21.60 46.62
CA TRP A 253 7.20 -20.93 46.98
C TRP A 253 7.11 -20.34 48.39
N VAL A 254 8.16 -20.59 49.17
CA VAL A 254 8.37 -20.01 50.49
C VAL A 254 9.52 -18.99 50.42
N PRO A 255 9.32 -17.72 50.82
CA PRO A 255 10.38 -16.71 50.83
C PRO A 255 11.60 -17.18 51.65
N GLY A 256 12.80 -17.01 51.09
CA GLY A 256 14.05 -17.43 51.73
C GLY A 256 14.26 -18.95 51.84
N ALA A 257 13.37 -19.78 51.29
CA ALA A 257 13.47 -21.24 51.31
C ALA A 257 13.23 -21.87 49.92
N GLU A 258 13.09 -23.20 49.88
CA GLU A 258 12.86 -23.94 48.64
C GLU A 258 11.42 -23.76 48.11
N ARG A 259 11.25 -24.08 46.82
CA ARG A 259 9.95 -24.25 46.16
C ARG A 259 9.70 -25.73 45.89
N TYR A 260 8.44 -26.15 45.86
CA TYR A 260 8.06 -27.54 45.62
C TYR A 260 6.70 -27.68 44.93
N ASN A 261 6.51 -28.75 44.16
CA ASN A 261 5.25 -29.07 43.47
C ASN A 261 4.16 -29.51 44.48
N ILE A 262 2.92 -29.04 44.32
CA ILE A 262 1.77 -29.37 45.18
C ILE A 262 0.62 -30.11 44.49
N THR A 263 0.64 -30.24 43.16
CA THR A 263 -0.38 -30.96 42.37
C THR A 263 0.09 -32.36 41.99
N ASN A 264 1.30 -32.48 41.45
CA ASN A 264 1.90 -33.71 40.93
C ASN A 264 0.93 -34.53 40.07
N THR A 265 0.32 -33.90 39.07
CA THR A 265 -0.62 -34.54 38.15
C THR A 265 -0.09 -34.57 36.72
N SER A 266 0.28 -35.76 36.25
CA SER A 266 0.92 -35.91 34.93
C SER A 266 -0.01 -35.67 33.73
N GLU A 267 -1.31 -35.43 33.94
CA GLU A 267 -2.30 -35.36 32.85
C GLU A 267 -3.27 -34.16 32.91
N LEU A 268 -3.26 -33.34 33.97
CA LEU A 268 -4.21 -32.21 34.04
C LEU A 268 -3.68 -30.95 33.34
N HIS A 269 -2.36 -30.74 33.31
CA HIS A 269 -1.73 -29.53 32.79
C HIS A 269 -2.38 -28.25 33.36
N GLU A 270 -2.14 -28.01 34.64
CA GLU A 270 -2.83 -27.00 35.43
C GLU A 270 -2.50 -25.56 35.00
N ALA A 271 -3.49 -24.68 35.04
CA ALA A 271 -3.33 -23.25 34.82
C ALA A 271 -4.29 -22.40 35.69
N MET A 272 -4.04 -21.09 35.75
CA MET A 272 -4.88 -20.08 36.44
C MET A 272 -5.42 -20.49 37.82
N PRO A 273 -4.56 -20.82 38.80
CA PRO A 273 -5.04 -21.14 40.12
C PRO A 273 -5.68 -19.91 40.80
N ALA A 274 -6.59 -20.17 41.73
CA ALA A 274 -7.16 -19.20 42.65
C ALA A 274 -7.31 -19.83 44.04
N ILE A 275 -7.03 -19.06 45.08
CA ILE A 275 -7.12 -19.50 46.49
C ILE A 275 -8.29 -18.77 47.16
N SER A 276 -9.05 -19.48 48.00
CA SER A 276 -10.14 -18.85 48.76
C SER A 276 -9.61 -17.83 49.78
N PRO A 277 -10.38 -16.79 50.15
CA PRO A 277 -9.93 -15.81 51.13
C PRO A 277 -9.54 -16.40 52.50
N ASP A 278 -10.17 -17.50 52.92
CA ASP A 278 -9.80 -18.26 54.12
C ASP A 278 -8.71 -19.32 53.88
N GLY A 279 -8.16 -19.36 52.67
CA GLY A 279 -7.11 -20.24 52.22
C GLY A 279 -7.47 -21.73 52.17
N LYS A 280 -8.69 -22.16 52.48
CA LYS A 280 -9.01 -23.60 52.59
C LYS A 280 -9.14 -24.32 51.26
N PHE A 281 -9.43 -23.60 50.19
CA PHE A 281 -9.65 -24.17 48.87
C PHE A 281 -8.72 -23.55 47.84
N ILE A 282 -8.33 -24.38 46.89
CA ILE A 282 -7.73 -23.96 45.62
C ILE A 282 -8.65 -24.42 44.48
N SER A 283 -8.79 -23.59 43.46
CA SER A 283 -9.34 -23.99 42.16
C SER A 283 -8.35 -23.66 41.06
N PHE A 284 -8.33 -24.46 39.99
CA PHE A 284 -7.49 -24.24 38.81
C PHE A 284 -8.18 -24.82 37.58
N ILE A 285 -7.69 -24.50 36.40
CA ILE A 285 -8.17 -25.09 35.14
C ILE A 285 -7.18 -26.09 34.55
N SER A 286 -7.65 -27.00 33.71
CA SER A 286 -6.80 -27.76 32.78
C SER A 286 -6.64 -27.04 31.45
N ILE A 287 -5.50 -27.23 30.78
CA ILE A 287 -5.32 -26.83 29.37
C ILE A 287 -5.31 -28.07 28.46
N PRO A 288 -5.81 -27.96 27.21
CA PRO A 288 -6.37 -26.77 26.56
C PRO A 288 -7.89 -26.57 26.78
N ASP A 289 -8.58 -27.50 27.44
CA ASP A 289 -10.05 -27.56 27.41
C ASP A 289 -10.75 -26.65 28.43
N GLY A 290 -10.04 -26.16 29.45
CA GLY A 290 -10.61 -25.24 30.43
C GLY A 290 -11.56 -25.91 31.42
N ASP A 291 -11.34 -27.19 31.75
CA ASP A 291 -12.09 -27.86 32.81
C ASP A 291 -11.69 -27.27 34.17
N ILE A 292 -12.65 -27.08 35.06
CA ILE A 292 -12.38 -26.53 36.38
C ILE A 292 -12.18 -27.64 37.39
N TYR A 293 -11.08 -27.59 38.12
CA TYR A 293 -10.79 -28.45 39.25
C TYR A 293 -10.79 -27.66 40.56
N ARG A 294 -11.10 -28.36 41.66
CA ARG A 294 -11.00 -27.83 43.02
C ARG A 294 -10.36 -28.86 43.93
N ALA A 295 -9.56 -28.38 44.88
CA ALA A 295 -9.00 -29.19 45.96
C ALA A 295 -9.04 -28.45 47.30
N GLN A 296 -8.95 -29.19 48.39
CA GLN A 296 -8.71 -28.63 49.72
C GLN A 296 -7.22 -28.43 49.95
N ILE A 297 -6.85 -27.29 50.51
CA ILE A 297 -5.47 -27.03 50.96
C ILE A 297 -5.30 -27.60 52.37
N SER A 298 -4.22 -28.35 52.58
CA SER A 298 -3.87 -28.97 53.87
C SER A 298 -2.37 -28.87 54.13
N ILE A 299 -1.95 -29.13 55.37
CA ILE A 299 -0.54 -29.19 55.77
C ILE A 299 -0.18 -30.63 56.11
N GLY A 300 0.82 -31.15 55.40
CA GLY A 300 1.39 -32.48 55.62
C GLY A 300 2.23 -32.56 56.90
N GLU A 301 2.61 -33.79 57.29
CA GLU A 301 3.47 -34.03 58.47
C GLU A 301 4.87 -33.41 58.32
N ASP A 302 5.32 -33.17 57.08
CA ASP A 302 6.57 -32.51 56.72
C ASP A 302 6.47 -30.96 56.74
N ASN A 303 5.34 -30.42 57.22
CA ASN A 303 5.04 -28.99 57.26
C ASN A 303 5.03 -28.35 55.85
N LYS A 304 4.68 -29.12 54.82
CA LYS A 304 4.46 -28.64 53.45
C LYS A 304 2.98 -28.60 53.11
N ILE A 305 2.61 -27.65 52.25
CA ILE A 305 1.27 -27.61 51.67
C ILE A 305 1.04 -28.82 50.76
N GLN A 306 -0.14 -29.43 50.89
CA GLN A 306 -0.60 -30.53 50.06
C GLN A 306 -2.07 -30.32 49.67
N LEU A 307 -2.43 -30.79 48.47
CA LEU A 307 -3.79 -30.74 47.95
C LEU A 307 -4.52 -32.06 48.19
N ILE A 308 -5.70 -31.99 48.81
CA ILE A 308 -6.55 -33.15 49.08
C ILE A 308 -7.77 -33.12 48.18
N GLY A 309 -8.05 -34.23 47.51
CA GLY A 309 -9.30 -34.46 46.79
C GLY A 309 -9.49 -33.59 45.56
N ILE A 310 -8.46 -33.49 44.70
CA ILE A 310 -8.56 -32.84 43.40
C ILE A 310 -9.73 -33.45 42.63
N THR A 311 -10.77 -32.63 42.39
CA THR A 311 -12.03 -33.07 41.78
C THR A 311 -12.43 -32.09 40.69
N GLN A 312 -12.84 -32.60 39.52
CA GLN A 312 -13.43 -31.78 38.45
C GLN A 312 -14.81 -31.27 38.90
N ILE A 313 -15.02 -29.96 38.78
CA ILE A 313 -16.23 -29.24 39.17
C ILE A 313 -17.07 -28.86 37.95
N ALA A 314 -16.43 -28.56 36.82
CA ALA A 314 -17.11 -28.25 35.56
C ALA A 314 -16.30 -28.75 34.36
N ASP A 315 -17.00 -29.21 33.32
CA ASP A 315 -16.42 -29.51 32.01
C ASP A 315 -16.31 -28.19 31.22
N GLY A 316 -15.17 -27.94 30.60
CA GLY A 316 -14.94 -26.74 29.80
C GLY A 316 -15.92 -26.57 28.64
N GLN A 317 -16.49 -27.67 28.12
CA GLN A 317 -17.53 -27.64 27.10
C GLN A 317 -18.86 -27.06 27.60
N ASP A 318 -19.08 -27.02 28.92
CA ASP A 318 -20.25 -26.37 29.53
C ASP A 318 -20.10 -24.84 29.60
N CYS A 319 -18.93 -24.29 29.25
CA CYS A 319 -18.71 -22.85 29.22
C CYS A 319 -19.55 -22.20 28.10
N PRO A 320 -20.41 -21.21 28.42
CA PRO A 320 -21.23 -20.56 27.42
C PRO A 320 -20.39 -19.85 26.34
N VAL A 321 -20.72 -20.09 25.06
CA VAL A 321 -20.09 -19.43 23.93
C VAL A 321 -20.76 -18.08 23.68
N VAL A 322 -20.04 -17.00 23.93
CA VAL A 322 -20.50 -15.64 23.64
C VAL A 322 -19.85 -15.16 22.32
N PRO A 323 -20.63 -14.80 21.29
CA PRO A 323 -20.07 -14.25 20.07
C PRO A 323 -19.31 -12.95 20.34
N TYR A 324 -18.10 -12.84 19.81
CA TYR A 324 -17.36 -11.58 19.82
C TYR A 324 -18.07 -10.56 18.92
N ARG A 325 -18.09 -9.30 19.34
CA ARG A 325 -18.61 -8.17 18.55
C ARG A 325 -17.50 -7.14 18.41
N LYS A 326 -16.94 -7.05 17.22
CA LYS A 326 -15.98 -6.01 16.83
C LYS A 326 -16.72 -4.68 16.81
N GLY A 327 -16.41 -3.77 17.73
CA GLY A 327 -17.12 -2.49 17.90
C GLY A 327 -17.13 -1.87 19.30
N GLY A 328 -16.24 -2.31 20.20
CA GLY A 328 -16.12 -1.77 21.55
C GLY A 328 -15.16 -0.59 21.70
N ASN A 329 -14.32 -0.32 20.70
CA ASN A 329 -13.31 0.75 20.75
C ASN A 329 -13.78 1.92 19.87
N ASP A 330 -14.26 2.98 20.50
CA ASP A 330 -14.69 4.25 19.86
C ASP A 330 -13.62 5.35 20.00
N GLY A 331 -12.46 5.03 20.57
CA GLY A 331 -11.35 5.94 20.76
C GLY A 331 -10.66 6.39 19.46
N THR A 332 -9.87 7.47 19.57
CA THR A 332 -8.97 7.90 18.49
C THR A 332 -7.96 6.79 18.21
N LYS A 333 -7.63 6.58 16.93
CA LYS A 333 -6.65 5.57 16.50
C LYS A 333 -5.59 6.17 15.58
N THR A 334 -4.42 5.54 15.58
CA THR A 334 -3.41 5.62 14.53
C THR A 334 -3.40 4.26 13.82
N ASP A 335 -3.43 4.23 12.49
CA ASP A 335 -3.56 3.00 11.72
C ASP A 335 -2.81 3.14 10.38
N LEU A 336 -1.69 2.45 10.26
CA LEU A 336 -0.85 2.43 9.07
C LEU A 336 -1.45 1.45 8.06
N TRP A 337 -1.43 1.74 6.76
CA TRP A 337 -1.68 0.71 5.75
C TRP A 337 -0.61 -0.37 5.87
N VAL A 338 -0.98 -1.65 5.92
CA VAL A 338 -0.07 -2.80 5.81
C VAL A 338 -0.85 -3.88 5.08
N PRO A 339 -0.35 -4.42 3.95
CA PRO A 339 -1.07 -5.44 3.21
C PRO A 339 -1.23 -6.70 4.06
N TYR A 340 -2.40 -7.33 3.96
CA TYR A 340 -2.75 -8.51 4.73
C TYR A 340 -2.36 -9.78 3.98
N LEU A 341 -1.83 -10.76 4.69
CA LEU A 341 -1.51 -12.09 4.18
C LEU A 341 -1.86 -13.12 5.25
N HIS A 342 -2.82 -13.97 4.94
CA HIS A 342 -3.25 -15.08 5.76
C HIS A 342 -2.39 -16.32 5.49
N GLN A 343 -1.68 -16.80 6.50
CA GLN A 343 -0.68 -17.85 6.38
C GLN A 343 -1.19 -19.21 5.88
N LYS A 344 -2.51 -19.44 5.86
CA LYS A 344 -3.14 -20.68 5.36
C LYS A 344 -3.98 -20.51 4.09
N TYR A 345 -4.47 -19.31 3.83
CA TYR A 345 -5.52 -19.09 2.86
C TYR A 345 -5.06 -18.22 1.70
N ASP A 346 -4.01 -17.42 1.93
CA ASP A 346 -3.34 -16.62 0.91
C ASP A 346 -2.01 -17.24 0.48
N VAL A 347 -1.87 -18.57 0.58
CA VAL A 347 -0.64 -19.30 0.24
C VAL A 347 -0.96 -20.43 -0.74
N PRO A 348 0.03 -21.04 -1.44
CA PRO A 348 -0.25 -22.10 -2.41
C PRO A 348 -1.00 -23.29 -1.79
N ASP A 349 -1.99 -23.85 -2.51
CA ASP A 349 -2.86 -24.93 -2.00
C ASP A 349 -2.11 -26.20 -1.54
N TYR A 350 -0.89 -26.44 -2.03
CA TYR A 350 -0.06 -27.57 -1.62
C TYR A 350 0.66 -27.33 -0.27
N PHE A 351 0.59 -26.12 0.27
CA PHE A 351 1.24 -25.71 1.50
C PHE A 351 0.26 -25.55 2.64
N ASN A 352 0.60 -26.10 3.82
CA ASN A 352 -0.14 -25.87 5.04
C ASN A 352 0.66 -24.94 5.96
N GLY A 353 0.44 -23.63 5.82
CA GLY A 353 1.17 -22.63 6.59
C GLY A 353 0.71 -22.44 8.03
N SER A 354 0.09 -23.46 8.67
CA SER A 354 -0.32 -23.39 10.08
C SER A 354 0.84 -23.11 11.07
N ALA A 355 2.09 -23.22 10.63
CA ALA A 355 3.29 -22.90 11.41
C ALA A 355 4.09 -21.71 10.85
N SER A 356 3.48 -20.85 10.03
CA SER A 356 4.18 -19.78 9.28
C SER A 356 3.94 -18.35 9.80
N CYS A 357 3.37 -18.18 10.99
CA CYS A 357 2.95 -16.86 11.48
C CYS A 357 4.07 -15.81 11.48
N GLY A 358 5.29 -16.18 11.86
CA GLY A 358 6.44 -15.27 11.85
C GLY A 358 6.84 -14.82 10.44
N PRO A 359 7.19 -15.74 9.51
CA PRO A 359 7.50 -15.39 8.13
C PRO A 359 6.38 -14.59 7.46
N THR A 360 5.13 -15.00 7.65
CA THR A 360 3.98 -14.30 7.10
C THR A 360 3.85 -12.88 7.66
N SER A 361 4.02 -12.69 8.97
CA SER A 361 4.04 -11.35 9.59
C SER A 361 5.20 -10.48 9.08
N GLY A 362 6.38 -11.09 8.92
CA GLY A 362 7.56 -10.44 8.36
C GLY A 362 7.31 -9.94 6.94
N LEU A 363 6.75 -10.79 6.06
CA LEU A 363 6.44 -10.42 4.68
C LEU A 363 5.37 -9.31 4.61
N MET A 364 4.36 -9.31 5.49
CA MET A 364 3.42 -8.18 5.57
C MET A 364 4.13 -6.86 5.93
N ALA A 365 5.01 -6.90 6.95
CA ALA A 365 5.79 -5.72 7.36
C ALA A 365 6.78 -5.26 6.28
N ILE A 366 7.34 -6.19 5.49
CA ILE A 366 8.21 -5.91 4.34
C ILE A 366 7.41 -5.26 3.21
N GLN A 367 6.27 -5.83 2.86
CA GLN A 367 5.46 -5.39 1.72
C GLN A 367 4.79 -4.04 1.93
N ARG A 368 4.70 -3.57 3.17
CA ARG A 368 4.39 -2.16 3.48
C ARG A 368 5.20 -1.16 2.65
N TYR A 369 6.45 -1.51 2.34
CA TYR A 369 7.42 -0.67 1.65
C TYR A 369 7.65 -1.10 0.20
N ASP A 370 6.71 -1.86 -0.36
CA ASP A 370 6.73 -2.34 -1.74
C ASP A 370 8.06 -3.00 -2.14
N LYS A 371 8.52 -3.93 -1.28
CA LYS A 371 9.80 -4.62 -1.47
C LYS A 371 9.68 -5.91 -2.26
N LEU A 372 8.55 -6.60 -2.19
CA LEU A 372 8.36 -7.85 -2.93
C LEU A 372 7.62 -7.53 -4.23
N PRO A 373 8.18 -7.92 -5.39
CA PRO A 373 7.42 -7.93 -6.63
C PRO A 373 6.15 -8.78 -6.49
N PRO A 374 5.03 -8.41 -7.14
CA PRO A 374 3.86 -9.26 -7.19
C PRO A 374 4.15 -10.61 -7.88
N HIS A 375 3.82 -11.70 -7.19
CA HIS A 375 3.84 -13.08 -7.65
C HIS A 375 2.46 -13.73 -7.43
N PRO A 376 1.46 -13.40 -8.26
CA PRO A 376 0.08 -13.83 -8.07
C PRO A 376 -0.05 -15.35 -8.03
N ILE A 377 -0.77 -15.86 -7.03
CA ILE A 377 -1.17 -17.25 -6.93
C ILE A 377 -2.68 -17.35 -6.80
N THR A 378 -3.29 -18.35 -7.42
CA THR A 378 -4.68 -18.70 -7.14
C THR A 378 -4.77 -19.55 -5.87
N CYS A 379 -5.51 -19.06 -4.90
CA CYS A 379 -5.81 -19.74 -3.65
C CYS A 379 -7.24 -20.29 -3.69
N SER A 380 -7.44 -21.57 -3.39
CA SER A 380 -8.77 -22.21 -3.50
C SER A 380 -9.67 -21.98 -2.28
N TYR A 381 -9.12 -21.57 -1.15
CA TYR A 381 -9.82 -21.44 0.13
C TYR A 381 -9.50 -20.10 0.81
N PRO A 382 -10.44 -19.51 1.58
CA PRO A 382 -11.78 -20.01 1.88
C PRO A 382 -12.78 -19.93 0.72
N TYR A 383 -12.43 -19.17 -0.31
CA TYR A 383 -13.05 -19.11 -1.63
C TYR A 383 -11.94 -18.94 -2.66
N THR A 384 -12.23 -19.12 -3.95
CA THR A 384 -11.23 -18.89 -5.00
C THR A 384 -10.89 -17.40 -5.10
N HIS A 385 -9.63 -17.05 -4.88
CA HIS A 385 -9.11 -15.69 -5.01
C HIS A 385 -7.64 -15.72 -5.42
N THR A 386 -7.10 -14.55 -5.77
CA THR A 386 -5.68 -14.37 -6.08
C THR A 386 -5.01 -13.63 -4.94
N HIS A 387 -3.77 -13.99 -4.64
CA HIS A 387 -2.93 -13.24 -3.71
C HIS A 387 -1.53 -13.04 -4.26
N ASP A 388 -0.98 -11.83 -4.13
CA ASP A 388 0.22 -11.41 -4.87
C ASP A 388 1.54 -11.79 -4.20
N PHE A 389 1.60 -11.96 -2.88
CA PHE A 389 2.88 -12.24 -2.20
C PHE A 389 2.84 -13.49 -1.29
N GLY A 390 1.79 -14.29 -1.45
CA GLY A 390 1.61 -15.55 -0.75
C GLY A 390 2.60 -16.64 -1.11
N TRP A 391 3.06 -16.58 -2.36
CA TRP A 391 4.04 -17.48 -2.95
C TRP A 391 5.38 -17.44 -2.21
N TYR A 392 5.85 -16.26 -1.77
CA TYR A 392 7.11 -16.09 -1.05
C TYR A 392 7.17 -16.81 0.31
N VAL A 393 6.02 -17.25 0.85
CA VAL A 393 5.99 -17.95 2.13
C VAL A 393 6.66 -19.33 2.01
N PRO A 394 6.22 -20.28 1.16
CA PRO A 394 6.86 -21.59 1.07
C PRO A 394 7.79 -21.82 -0.13
N ASN A 395 7.83 -20.91 -1.10
CA ASN A 395 8.62 -21.09 -2.33
C ASN A 395 10.01 -20.47 -2.22
N GLU A 396 11.00 -21.12 -2.81
CA GLU A 396 12.36 -20.57 -2.95
C GLU A 396 12.33 -19.37 -3.88
N TYR A 397 13.01 -18.29 -3.49
CA TYR A 397 13.16 -17.07 -4.27
C TYR A 397 14.52 -16.43 -4.00
N GLU A 398 14.90 -15.51 -4.87
CA GLU A 398 16.07 -14.65 -4.68
C GLU A 398 15.63 -13.20 -4.48
N TYR A 399 16.22 -12.50 -3.53
CA TYR A 399 16.03 -11.07 -3.34
C TYR A 399 17.34 -10.42 -2.88
N ASN A 400 17.74 -9.33 -3.54
CA ASN A 400 18.94 -8.55 -3.20
C ASN A 400 20.21 -9.41 -3.04
N GLY A 401 20.37 -10.43 -3.91
CA GLY A 401 21.51 -11.36 -3.91
C GLY A 401 21.47 -12.44 -2.81
N TYR A 402 20.36 -12.57 -2.09
CA TYR A 402 20.12 -13.63 -1.11
C TYR A 402 19.11 -14.64 -1.66
N VAL A 403 19.49 -15.92 -1.67
CA VAL A 403 18.60 -17.02 -2.05
C VAL A 403 17.96 -17.61 -0.80
N TYR A 404 16.63 -17.72 -0.79
CA TYR A 404 15.84 -18.28 0.30
C TYR A 404 15.58 -19.79 0.08
N ASP A 405 16.68 -20.54 -0.07
CA ASP A 405 16.74 -21.99 -0.31
C ASP A 405 16.92 -22.82 0.97
N HIS A 406 16.88 -22.19 2.14
CA HIS A 406 17.00 -22.90 3.41
C HIS A 406 15.78 -23.79 3.63
N PRO A 407 15.94 -25.11 3.85
CA PRO A 407 14.81 -26.00 4.08
C PRO A 407 14.20 -25.78 5.46
N GLY A 408 12.86 -25.75 5.55
CA GLY A 408 12.12 -25.76 6.82
C GLY A 408 10.98 -26.78 6.80
N LEU A 409 10.64 -27.31 7.98
CA LEU A 409 9.55 -28.26 8.13
C LEU A 409 8.21 -27.58 8.35
N ALA A 410 7.28 -27.83 7.43
CA ALA A 410 5.89 -27.42 7.54
C ALA A 410 4.96 -28.64 7.73
N PRO A 411 3.77 -28.44 8.31
CA PRO A 411 2.73 -29.46 8.26
C PRO A 411 2.41 -29.88 6.83
N LYS A 412 2.11 -31.16 6.62
CA LYS A 412 1.62 -31.67 5.35
C LYS A 412 0.17 -31.27 5.13
N VAL A 413 -0.21 -31.03 3.89
CA VAL A 413 -1.61 -30.77 3.53
C VAL A 413 -2.48 -31.99 3.81
N GLY A 414 -3.61 -31.76 4.47
CA GLY A 414 -4.57 -32.81 4.84
C GLY A 414 -4.16 -33.71 6.01
N ASP A 415 -2.91 -33.61 6.49
CA ASP A 415 -2.44 -34.34 7.67
C ASP A 415 -1.54 -33.45 8.51
N TYR A 416 -2.10 -32.93 9.59
CA TYR A 416 -1.38 -32.06 10.50
C TYR A 416 -0.16 -32.74 11.14
N TYR A 417 -0.12 -34.07 11.26
CA TYR A 417 0.91 -34.78 12.04
C TYR A 417 2.10 -35.27 11.21
N SER A 418 2.07 -35.15 9.87
CA SER A 418 3.19 -35.49 9.00
C SER A 418 3.78 -34.25 8.34
N ASP A 419 5.10 -34.26 8.13
CA ASP A 419 5.86 -33.07 7.75
C ASP A 419 6.16 -33.07 6.27
N THR A 420 6.32 -31.87 5.73
CA THR A 420 6.87 -31.65 4.40
C THR A 420 7.91 -30.55 4.46
N THR A 421 8.99 -30.71 3.71
CA THR A 421 10.01 -29.66 3.57
C THR A 421 9.55 -28.61 2.57
N VAL A 422 9.69 -27.34 2.95
CA VAL A 422 9.46 -26.17 2.10
C VAL A 422 10.61 -25.18 2.24
N TYR A 423 10.59 -24.12 1.44
CA TYR A 423 11.65 -23.11 1.34
C TYR A 423 11.07 -21.72 1.59
N GLY A 424 11.68 -20.69 1.02
CA GLY A 424 11.18 -19.32 1.10
C GLY A 424 11.30 -18.72 2.50
N ALA A 425 10.42 -17.78 2.80
CA ALA A 425 10.42 -17.13 4.11
C ALA A 425 10.15 -18.15 5.24
N HIS A 426 9.26 -19.14 5.00
CA HIS A 426 9.03 -20.22 5.96
C HIS A 426 10.33 -20.98 6.23
N GLY A 427 10.96 -21.49 5.18
CA GLY A 427 12.19 -22.27 5.29
C GLY A 427 13.30 -21.52 6.02
N PHE A 428 13.51 -20.25 5.65
CA PHE A 428 14.54 -19.39 6.24
C PHE A 428 14.32 -19.08 7.73
N CYS A 429 13.07 -18.96 8.15
CA CYS A 429 12.72 -18.58 9.52
C CYS A 429 12.47 -19.76 10.46
N THR A 430 12.37 -21.00 9.95
CA THR A 430 12.06 -22.19 10.75
C THR A 430 13.19 -23.23 10.72
N SER A 431 12.97 -24.40 11.31
CA SER A 431 13.99 -25.44 11.42
C SER A 431 13.83 -26.54 10.36
N PRO A 432 14.94 -27.05 9.80
CA PRO A 432 14.93 -28.17 8.85
C PRO A 432 14.71 -29.55 9.49
N THR A 433 14.89 -29.69 10.81
CA THR A 433 14.90 -31.00 11.50
C THR A 433 13.73 -31.19 12.44
N ASP A 434 13.18 -30.11 12.96
CA ASP A 434 12.10 -30.12 13.94
C ASP A 434 11.08 -29.06 13.58
N ARG A 435 9.79 -29.34 13.71
CA ARG A 435 8.80 -28.27 13.65
C ARG A 435 9.02 -27.37 14.86
N VAL A 436 9.51 -26.15 14.61
CA VAL A 436 9.66 -25.13 15.63
C VAL A 436 9.06 -23.82 15.13
N GLY A 437 8.62 -22.97 16.07
CA GLY A 437 8.21 -21.61 15.74
C GLY A 437 9.37 -20.80 15.16
N THR A 438 9.05 -19.64 14.59
CA THR A 438 10.03 -18.76 13.96
C THR A 438 11.17 -18.38 14.90
N TYR A 439 12.40 -18.57 14.44
CA TYR A 439 13.59 -18.05 15.09
C TYR A 439 13.64 -16.54 14.90
N GLY A 440 13.64 -15.79 16.02
CA GLY A 440 13.56 -14.34 15.96
C GLY A 440 14.76 -13.68 15.26
N ASP A 441 15.98 -14.21 15.44
CA ASP A 441 17.16 -13.73 14.69
C ASP A 441 16.98 -13.90 13.17
N SER A 442 16.39 -15.01 12.72
CA SER A 442 16.09 -15.23 11.30
C SER A 442 15.01 -14.27 10.80
N LEU A 443 14.01 -13.92 11.61
CA LEU A 443 13.00 -12.91 11.24
C LEU A 443 13.63 -11.52 11.07
N VAL A 444 14.53 -11.14 11.99
CA VAL A 444 15.31 -9.89 11.88
C VAL A 444 16.14 -9.90 10.59
N LEU A 445 16.84 -11.00 10.30
CA LEU A 445 17.63 -11.12 9.08
C LEU A 445 16.78 -11.08 7.82
N LEU A 446 15.60 -11.72 7.80
CA LEU A 446 14.67 -11.68 6.68
C LEU A 446 14.30 -10.23 6.34
N ILE A 447 13.90 -9.45 7.35
CA ILE A 447 13.52 -8.04 7.17
C ILE A 447 14.73 -7.20 6.71
N GLN A 448 15.92 -7.44 7.28
CA GLN A 448 17.14 -6.75 6.87
C GLN A 448 17.55 -7.03 5.42
N GLN A 449 17.47 -8.29 5.00
CA GLN A 449 17.83 -8.69 3.64
C GLN A 449 16.87 -8.10 2.59
N HIS A 450 15.66 -7.71 3.01
CA HIS A 450 14.69 -6.99 2.18
C HIS A 450 14.90 -5.45 2.14
N GLY A 451 16.02 -4.95 2.69
CA GLY A 451 16.41 -3.55 2.59
C GLY A 451 15.81 -2.64 3.66
N LEU A 452 15.31 -3.21 4.76
CA LEU A 452 14.74 -2.48 5.90
C LEU A 452 15.66 -2.56 7.12
N TYR A 453 15.56 -1.60 8.04
CA TYR A 453 16.21 -1.75 9.34
C TYR A 453 15.36 -2.63 10.25
N SER A 454 15.99 -3.64 10.86
CA SER A 454 15.35 -4.51 11.84
C SER A 454 16.26 -4.85 13.02
N GLY A 455 15.60 -5.22 14.11
CA GLY A 455 16.11 -5.71 15.38
C GLY A 455 14.92 -6.12 16.26
N TRP A 456 15.13 -6.41 17.54
CA TRP A 456 14.05 -6.75 18.46
C TRP A 456 14.24 -6.17 19.85
N SER A 457 13.12 -5.97 20.54
CA SER A 457 13.06 -5.41 21.90
C SER A 457 13.60 -6.38 22.96
N SER A 458 13.76 -5.88 24.19
CA SER A 458 13.88 -6.74 25.37
C SER A 458 12.58 -7.49 25.66
N TYR A 459 12.64 -8.47 26.56
CA TYR A 459 11.44 -9.14 27.08
C TYR A 459 10.48 -8.15 27.71
N SER A 460 9.19 -8.40 27.49
CA SER A 460 8.11 -7.59 28.06
C SER A 460 8.24 -6.09 27.74
N PRO A 461 8.29 -5.70 26.45
CA PRO A 461 8.53 -4.32 26.05
C PRO A 461 7.43 -3.36 26.54
N PRO A 462 7.76 -2.08 26.79
CA PRO A 462 6.79 -1.07 27.22
C PRO A 462 5.87 -0.62 26.07
N TRP A 463 4.72 -0.05 26.42
CA TRP A 463 3.76 0.51 25.46
C TRP A 463 4.37 1.64 24.64
N SER A 464 5.13 2.53 25.29
CA SER A 464 5.73 3.70 24.65
C SER A 464 6.70 3.35 23.52
N LEU A 465 7.35 2.18 23.58
CA LEU A 465 8.17 1.67 22.48
C LEU A 465 7.31 1.37 21.26
N TYR A 466 6.20 0.65 21.45
CA TYR A 466 5.30 0.32 20.35
C TYR A 466 4.66 1.58 19.75
N GLN A 467 4.13 2.44 20.62
CA GLN A 467 3.51 3.70 20.22
C GLN A 467 4.48 4.55 19.38
N GLY A 468 5.74 4.69 19.81
CA GLY A 468 6.74 5.50 19.11
C GLY A 468 7.07 5.00 17.70
N GLU A 469 7.07 3.69 17.46
CA GLU A 469 7.31 3.11 16.12
C GLU A 469 6.13 3.39 15.19
N ILE A 470 4.90 3.16 15.65
CA ILE A 470 3.70 3.45 14.86
C ILE A 470 3.58 4.95 14.55
N ASP A 471 3.86 5.82 15.53
CA ASP A 471 3.85 7.28 15.33
C ASP A 471 4.96 7.75 14.37
N SER A 472 5.99 6.91 14.16
CA SER A 472 7.04 7.11 13.14
C SER A 472 6.70 6.49 11.79
N ASN A 473 5.46 6.00 11.60
CA ASN A 473 4.97 5.33 10.39
C ASN A 473 5.65 3.97 10.09
N ASP A 474 6.21 3.32 11.12
CA ASP A 474 6.85 2.01 11.01
C ASP A 474 5.99 0.91 11.65
N PRO A 475 5.55 -0.14 10.91
CA PRO A 475 4.88 -1.29 11.52
C PRO A 475 5.86 -2.15 12.30
N MET A 476 5.32 -3.04 13.14
CA MET A 476 6.14 -3.98 13.92
C MET A 476 5.64 -5.41 13.77
N CYS A 477 6.54 -6.38 13.70
CA CYS A 477 6.13 -7.76 14.00
C CYS A 477 6.15 -7.97 15.51
N ALA A 478 5.19 -8.68 16.07
CA ALA A 478 5.10 -8.91 17.50
C ALA A 478 5.01 -10.40 17.79
N LEU A 479 5.88 -10.91 18.67
CA LEU A 479 5.74 -12.25 19.23
C LEU A 479 4.86 -12.16 20.48
N LEU A 480 3.71 -12.80 20.41
CA LEU A 480 2.64 -12.80 21.40
C LEU A 480 2.43 -14.18 22.00
N TYR A 481 1.70 -14.16 23.11
CA TYR A 481 1.13 -15.34 23.73
C TYR A 481 -0.37 -15.31 23.70
N PHE A 482 -0.91 -16.22 22.88
CA PHE A 482 -2.31 -16.55 22.84
C PHE A 482 -2.53 -17.85 23.62
N GLY A 483 -2.93 -17.74 24.89
CA GLY A 483 -3.15 -18.87 25.78
C GLY A 483 -1.84 -19.60 26.05
N SER A 484 -1.75 -20.83 25.54
CA SER A 484 -0.56 -21.66 25.65
C SER A 484 0.38 -21.58 24.42
N SER A 485 0.01 -20.85 23.37
CA SER A 485 0.74 -20.83 22.10
C SER A 485 1.48 -19.52 21.88
N GLY A 486 2.74 -19.61 21.43
CA GLY A 486 3.46 -18.49 20.85
C GLY A 486 2.95 -18.20 19.44
N HIS A 487 2.71 -16.93 19.11
CA HIS A 487 2.15 -16.54 17.82
C HIS A 487 2.66 -15.17 17.39
N TYR A 488 2.92 -15.00 16.09
CA TYR A 488 3.41 -13.74 15.53
C TYR A 488 2.30 -13.02 14.80
N ASN A 489 2.20 -11.70 15.03
CA ASN A 489 1.30 -10.80 14.31
C ASN A 489 2.10 -9.65 13.69
N CYS A 490 1.55 -9.02 12.66
CA CYS A 490 2.03 -7.73 12.17
C CYS A 490 1.16 -6.61 12.77
N TRP A 491 1.72 -5.81 13.65
CA TRP A 491 1.07 -4.70 14.31
C TRP A 491 1.21 -3.42 13.49
N ARG A 492 0.08 -2.79 13.21
CA ARG A 492 -0.04 -1.67 12.25
C ARG A 492 -0.68 -0.42 12.85
N GLY A 493 -1.20 -0.48 14.07
CA GLY A 493 -1.87 0.68 14.65
C GLY A 493 -2.34 0.47 16.07
N TYR A 494 -2.85 1.52 16.70
CA TYR A 494 -3.39 1.44 18.06
C TYR A 494 -4.53 2.43 18.28
N PHE A 495 -5.37 2.15 19.28
CA PHE A 495 -6.33 3.08 19.86
C PHE A 495 -5.75 3.71 21.14
N THR A 496 -6.19 4.93 21.48
CA THR A 496 -5.71 5.68 22.66
C THR A 496 -6.04 5.03 24.01
N ASP A 497 -6.86 3.98 24.03
CA ASP A 497 -7.23 3.18 25.21
C ASP A 497 -6.38 1.90 25.36
N HIS A 498 -5.22 1.88 24.70
CA HIS A 498 -4.25 0.78 24.70
C HIS A 498 -4.76 -0.51 24.04
N CYS A 499 -5.68 -0.40 23.07
CA CYS A 499 -5.96 -1.48 22.15
C CYS A 499 -5.03 -1.41 20.93
N ILE A 500 -4.45 -2.55 20.56
CA ILE A 500 -3.63 -2.78 19.37
C ILE A 500 -4.52 -3.10 18.17
N ILE A 501 -4.10 -2.64 17.00
CA ILE A 501 -4.61 -3.01 15.67
C ILE A 501 -3.54 -3.85 14.97
N ALA A 502 -3.89 -5.08 14.64
CA ALA A 502 -2.97 -6.05 14.08
C ALA A 502 -3.54 -6.72 12.83
N ASN A 503 -2.67 -7.01 11.87
CA ASN A 503 -2.88 -8.05 10.87
C ASN A 503 -2.43 -9.37 11.50
N ASP A 504 -3.39 -10.20 11.89
CA ASP A 504 -3.15 -11.53 12.44
C ASP A 504 -3.07 -12.57 11.31
N PRO A 505 -1.90 -13.18 11.05
CA PRO A 505 -1.72 -14.06 9.90
C PRO A 505 -2.50 -15.37 10.01
N TYR A 506 -3.00 -15.76 11.20
CA TYR A 506 -3.80 -16.98 11.37
C TYR A 506 -5.30 -16.70 11.51
N GLY A 507 -5.70 -15.46 11.82
CA GLY A 507 -7.09 -15.08 12.04
C GLY A 507 -7.32 -14.42 13.40
N ASP A 508 -8.44 -13.74 13.57
CA ASP A 508 -8.76 -13.00 14.80
C ASP A 508 -9.05 -13.94 15.98
N TYR A 509 -8.17 -13.96 16.99
CA TYR A 509 -8.27 -14.83 18.17
C TYR A 509 -9.50 -14.52 19.04
N ASN A 510 -10.11 -13.34 18.90
CA ASN A 510 -11.36 -13.03 19.59
C ASN A 510 -12.52 -13.92 19.09
N THR A 511 -12.41 -14.43 17.86
CA THR A 511 -13.43 -15.25 17.22
C THR A 511 -13.19 -16.75 17.45
N SER A 512 -14.28 -17.51 17.54
CA SER A 512 -14.24 -18.96 17.75
C SER A 512 -15.00 -19.67 16.63
N PRO A 513 -14.41 -20.70 15.98
CA PRO A 513 -13.04 -21.19 16.17
C PRO A 513 -11.98 -20.19 15.67
N TRP A 514 -10.79 -20.18 16.26
CA TRP A 514 -9.63 -19.45 15.75
C TRP A 514 -9.10 -20.10 14.46
N GLY A 515 -8.42 -19.36 13.58
CA GLY A 515 -7.95 -19.87 12.29
C GLY A 515 -8.79 -19.49 11.08
N GLN A 516 -9.71 -18.53 11.23
CA GLN A 516 -10.61 -18.05 10.17
C GLN A 516 -9.95 -16.94 9.35
N TYR A 517 -10.41 -16.76 8.11
CA TYR A 517 -9.97 -15.70 7.21
C TYR A 517 -10.56 -14.33 7.62
N ASN A 518 -10.18 -13.85 8.79
CA ASN A 518 -10.70 -12.64 9.42
C ASN A 518 -9.66 -11.92 10.30
N GLY A 519 -8.37 -12.22 10.10
CA GLY A 519 -7.29 -11.67 10.90
C GLY A 519 -6.84 -10.26 10.48
N GLU A 520 -7.32 -9.76 9.35
CA GLU A 520 -7.10 -8.38 8.94
C GLU A 520 -7.71 -7.41 9.97
N MET A 521 -6.90 -6.47 10.44
CA MET A 521 -7.29 -5.48 11.46
C MET A 521 -7.91 -6.10 12.73
N ALA A 522 -7.40 -7.23 13.23
CA ALA A 522 -7.77 -7.80 14.52
C ALA A 522 -7.42 -6.84 15.69
N TYR A 523 -8.25 -6.82 16.73
CA TYR A 523 -8.09 -5.94 17.89
C TYR A 523 -7.67 -6.73 19.13
N TYR A 524 -6.63 -6.26 19.82
CA TYR A 524 -6.09 -6.92 21.02
C TYR A 524 -5.77 -5.90 22.11
N ASP A 525 -6.12 -6.19 23.36
CA ASP A 525 -5.86 -5.27 24.48
C ASP A 525 -4.44 -5.45 25.02
N TRP A 526 -3.71 -4.35 25.20
CA TRP A 526 -2.40 -4.38 25.85
C TRP A 526 -2.46 -5.06 27.23
N PRO A 527 -1.41 -5.79 27.67
CA PRO A 527 -1.36 -6.36 29.01
C PRO A 527 -1.75 -5.37 30.12
N GLY A 528 -2.83 -5.66 30.85
CA GLY A 528 -3.36 -4.81 31.92
C GLY A 528 -4.59 -3.98 31.55
N TYR A 529 -5.02 -4.05 30.28
CA TYR A 529 -6.22 -3.39 29.78
C TYR A 529 -7.30 -4.42 29.41
N ASP A 530 -8.55 -3.97 29.40
CA ASP A 530 -9.71 -4.80 29.07
C ASP A 530 -10.78 -3.96 28.38
N ASN A 531 -10.61 -3.67 27.10
CA ASN A 531 -11.62 -3.00 26.27
C ASN A 531 -12.62 -4.01 25.66
N GLY A 532 -12.60 -5.26 26.17
CA GLY A 532 -13.46 -6.35 25.70
C GLY A 532 -12.86 -7.16 24.56
N ASN A 533 -11.60 -6.89 24.21
CA ASN A 533 -10.80 -7.70 23.29
C ASN A 533 -9.91 -8.63 24.09
N TYR A 534 -9.38 -9.67 23.44
CA TYR A 534 -8.43 -10.57 24.05
C TYR A 534 -7.14 -9.82 24.39
N SER A 535 -6.54 -10.10 25.56
CA SER A 535 -5.29 -9.49 26.01
C SER A 535 -4.13 -10.50 26.00
N PRO A 536 -3.31 -10.54 24.92
CA PRO A 536 -2.14 -11.41 24.86
C PRO A 536 -1.02 -10.90 25.77
N THR A 537 -0.10 -11.79 26.16
CA THR A 537 1.18 -11.34 26.73
C THR A 537 2.14 -11.02 25.59
N VAL A 538 2.80 -9.86 25.66
CA VAL A 538 3.76 -9.42 24.62
C VAL A 538 5.17 -9.87 25.00
N ARG A 539 5.81 -10.68 24.16
CA ARG A 539 7.17 -11.19 24.39
C ARG A 539 8.23 -10.22 23.88
N TYR A 540 8.18 -9.97 22.57
CA TYR A 540 9.13 -9.18 21.81
C TYR A 540 8.40 -8.41 20.72
N LEU A 541 8.94 -7.25 20.40
CA LEU A 541 8.58 -6.48 19.23
C LEU A 541 9.80 -6.43 18.30
N PHE A 542 9.55 -6.62 17.01
CA PHE A 542 10.54 -6.66 15.95
C PHE A 542 10.32 -5.45 15.05
N TYR A 543 11.37 -4.65 14.90
CA TYR A 543 11.32 -3.41 14.10
C TYR A 543 11.27 -3.74 12.60
N ALA A 544 10.51 -2.96 11.84
CA ALA A 544 10.52 -2.99 10.38
C ALA A 544 10.51 -1.55 9.86
N ARG A 545 11.67 -0.88 9.94
CA ARG A 545 11.79 0.53 9.60
C ARG A 545 12.30 0.73 8.18
N GLY A 546 11.70 1.64 7.45
CA GLY A 546 12.13 1.98 6.10
C GLY A 546 11.56 3.31 5.64
N ASP A 547 12.12 3.83 4.55
CA ASP A 547 11.51 4.96 3.85
C ASP A 547 10.32 4.43 3.04
N TYR A 548 9.11 4.74 3.48
CA TYR A 548 7.94 4.60 2.61
C TYR A 548 7.87 5.81 1.70
N ILE A 549 8.17 5.60 0.42
CA ILE A 549 7.99 6.60 -0.62
C ILE A 549 6.70 6.21 -1.34
N PRO A 550 5.57 6.92 -1.11
CA PRO A 550 4.36 6.67 -1.88
C PRO A 550 4.67 6.87 -3.37
N PRO A 551 4.07 6.08 -4.28
CA PRO A 551 4.19 6.31 -5.71
C PRO A 551 3.91 7.79 -6.05
N PRO A 552 4.69 8.41 -6.96
CA PRO A 552 4.41 9.79 -7.36
C PRO A 552 3.01 9.85 -7.96
N ALA A 553 2.25 10.91 -7.64
CA ALA A 553 1.01 11.17 -8.35
C ALA A 553 1.32 11.60 -9.79
N ASP A 554 0.55 11.10 -10.74
CA ASP A 554 0.56 11.59 -12.11
C ASP A 554 -0.85 12.10 -12.49
N THR A 555 -1.34 11.79 -13.69
CA THR A 555 -2.73 12.08 -14.07
C THR A 555 -3.73 11.11 -13.43
N ILE A 556 -3.28 9.93 -13.02
CA ILE A 556 -3.97 8.99 -12.14
C ILE A 556 -3.41 9.20 -10.74
N VAL A 557 -4.29 9.52 -9.81
CA VAL A 557 -3.97 9.62 -8.39
C VAL A 557 -4.61 8.42 -7.72
N ASP A 558 -3.80 7.41 -7.43
CA ASP A 558 -4.22 6.26 -6.63
C ASP A 558 -4.22 6.61 -5.12
N ASP A 559 -4.94 5.85 -4.31
CA ASP A 559 -5.11 6.11 -2.88
C ASP A 559 -3.86 5.83 -2.02
N LEU A 560 -2.84 5.21 -2.60
CA LEU A 560 -1.49 5.10 -2.02
C LEU A 560 -0.48 6.09 -2.62
N SER A 561 -0.88 6.87 -3.63
CA SER A 561 0.00 7.83 -4.31
C SER A 561 0.18 9.13 -3.53
N ALA A 562 1.28 9.84 -3.79
CA ALA A 562 1.66 11.08 -3.10
C ALA A 562 0.64 12.24 -3.25
N GLY A 563 -0.27 12.16 -4.21
CA GLY A 563 -1.35 13.13 -4.47
C GLY A 563 -2.66 12.84 -3.75
N PHE A 564 -2.77 11.70 -3.07
CA PHE A 564 -3.93 11.35 -2.26
C PHE A 564 -3.76 11.83 -0.81
N SER A 565 -4.86 12.27 -0.19
CA SER A 565 -4.89 12.46 1.26
C SER A 565 -6.24 12.07 1.86
N ALA A 566 -6.20 11.23 2.90
CA ALA A 566 -7.34 10.90 3.74
C ALA A 566 -7.31 11.78 5.01
N ASN A 567 -8.30 12.64 5.18
CA ASN A 567 -8.37 13.63 6.24
C ASN A 567 -9.50 13.34 7.23
N GLY A 568 -9.45 14.00 8.37
CA GLY A 568 -10.40 13.80 9.47
C GLY A 568 -9.91 12.78 10.50
N PRO A 569 -10.77 12.41 11.47
CA PRO A 569 -10.39 11.51 12.54
C PRO A 569 -10.07 10.10 12.00
N GLY A 570 -8.87 9.61 12.29
CA GLY A 570 -8.39 8.30 11.82
C GLY A 570 -9.29 7.13 12.23
N ASN A 571 -10.04 7.23 13.34
CA ASN A 571 -10.92 6.19 13.88
C ASN A 571 -12.10 5.81 12.98
N TYR A 572 -12.42 6.62 11.95
CA TYR A 572 -13.47 6.32 10.99
C TYR A 572 -12.92 5.76 9.66
N TRP A 573 -11.66 6.05 9.33
CA TRP A 573 -11.00 5.47 8.15
C TRP A 573 -10.71 3.98 8.30
N ARG A 574 -10.87 3.25 7.21
CA ARG A 574 -10.54 1.84 7.08
C ARG A 574 -9.83 1.64 5.75
N ALA A 575 -8.90 0.71 5.72
CA ALA A 575 -8.25 0.24 4.49
C ALA A 575 -8.81 -1.14 4.17
N TRP A 576 -8.81 -1.50 2.89
CA TRP A 576 -9.18 -2.83 2.42
C TRP A 576 -8.34 -3.21 1.20
N LEU A 577 -8.05 -4.51 1.05
CA LEU A 577 -7.38 -5.08 -0.11
C LEU A 577 -8.35 -5.30 -1.27
N GLY A 578 -8.36 -4.33 -2.17
CA GLY A 578 -9.12 -4.32 -3.40
C GLY A 578 -9.40 -2.89 -3.81
N GLY A 579 -9.70 -2.69 -5.09
CA GLY A 579 -9.69 -1.36 -5.70
C GLY A 579 -8.77 -1.31 -6.90
N TYR A 580 -8.51 -0.10 -7.39
CA TYR A 580 -7.40 0.12 -8.31
C TYR A 580 -6.09 -0.20 -7.56
N ASP A 581 -5.14 -0.87 -8.23
CA ASP A 581 -3.88 -1.34 -7.64
C ASP A 581 -3.99 -2.07 -6.27
N ASN A 582 -5.10 -2.79 -6.08
CA ASN A 582 -5.38 -3.65 -4.92
C ASN A 582 -5.46 -2.94 -3.57
N HIS A 583 -5.81 -1.64 -3.54
CA HIS A 583 -6.06 -0.92 -2.30
C HIS A 583 -7.18 0.12 -2.42
N ALA A 584 -7.95 0.28 -1.35
CA ALA A 584 -8.94 1.34 -1.22
C ALA A 584 -9.13 1.73 0.25
N PHE A 585 -9.32 3.02 0.51
CA PHE A 585 -9.83 3.54 1.78
C PHE A 585 -11.35 3.61 1.78
N TRP A 586 -11.97 3.46 2.95
CA TRP A 586 -13.40 3.71 3.11
C TRP A 586 -13.74 4.31 4.47
N THR A 587 -14.86 5.02 4.50
CA THR A 587 -15.48 5.56 5.72
C THR A 587 -17.00 5.37 5.69
N GLY A 588 -17.66 5.56 6.83
CA GLY A 588 -19.12 5.55 6.93
C GLY A 588 -19.70 6.95 6.67
N SER A 589 -20.81 7.01 5.95
CA SER A 589 -21.54 8.26 5.68
C SER A 589 -22.26 8.83 6.90
N VAL A 590 -22.44 10.16 6.89
CA VAL A 590 -23.23 10.92 7.86
C VAL A 590 -24.38 11.70 7.21
N LEU A 591 -25.46 11.86 7.99
CA LEU A 591 -26.73 12.42 7.51
C LEU A 591 -26.63 13.91 7.11
N SER A 592 -25.91 14.71 7.88
CA SER A 592 -25.84 16.17 7.71
C SER A 592 -24.77 16.77 8.61
N GLY A 593 -24.25 17.94 8.25
CA GLY A 593 -23.24 18.66 9.02
C GLY A 593 -22.09 19.09 8.13
N ASP A 594 -20.96 19.40 8.75
CA ASP A 594 -19.68 19.51 8.06
C ASP A 594 -19.10 18.10 7.90
N ASP A 595 -18.30 17.88 6.87
CA ASP A 595 -17.61 16.60 6.67
C ASP A 595 -16.68 16.30 7.85
N VAL A 596 -16.81 15.10 8.42
CA VAL A 596 -15.95 14.64 9.52
C VAL A 596 -14.70 13.98 8.94
N ASN A 597 -14.88 13.11 7.96
CA ASN A 597 -13.84 12.50 7.15
C ASN A 597 -14.02 12.87 5.69
N PHE A 598 -12.91 13.13 5.01
CA PHE A 598 -12.91 13.45 3.59
C PHE A 598 -11.59 13.06 2.93
N ALA A 599 -11.64 12.72 1.65
CA ALA A 599 -10.48 12.40 0.84
C ALA A 599 -10.25 13.46 -0.24
N THR A 600 -9.00 13.66 -0.64
CA THR A 600 -8.63 14.51 -1.78
C THR A 600 -7.66 13.80 -2.71
N TRP A 601 -7.79 14.05 -4.01
CA TRP A 601 -6.88 13.58 -5.06
C TRP A 601 -6.36 14.75 -5.87
N THR A 602 -5.06 15.02 -5.76
CA THR A 602 -4.36 16.13 -6.42
C THR A 602 -3.39 15.57 -7.46
N PRO A 603 -3.69 15.63 -8.76
CA PRO A 603 -2.82 15.14 -9.82
C PRO A 603 -1.63 16.06 -10.08
N ILE A 604 -0.59 15.52 -10.72
CA ILE A 604 0.45 16.33 -11.35
C ILE A 604 0.05 16.56 -12.81
N LEU A 605 -0.47 17.74 -13.11
CA LEU A 605 -0.83 18.15 -14.48
C LEU A 605 0.33 18.87 -15.16
N SER A 606 0.70 18.42 -16.36
CA SER A 606 1.77 19.02 -17.17
C SER A 606 1.38 20.36 -17.80
N SER A 607 0.08 20.63 -17.95
CA SER A 607 -0.43 21.87 -18.53
C SER A 607 -1.85 22.16 -18.06
N THR A 608 -2.29 23.40 -18.25
CA THR A 608 -3.70 23.80 -18.09
C THR A 608 -4.50 23.36 -19.32
N GLY A 609 -5.72 22.82 -19.14
CA GLY A 609 -6.55 22.38 -20.27
C GLY A 609 -7.85 21.67 -19.86
N GLU A 610 -8.58 21.12 -20.84
CA GLU A 610 -9.75 20.27 -20.58
C GLU A 610 -9.35 18.83 -20.21
N TYR A 611 -9.95 18.30 -19.16
CA TYR A 611 -9.75 16.94 -18.66
C TYR A 611 -11.09 16.24 -18.45
N GLN A 612 -11.19 14.98 -18.89
CA GLN A 612 -12.20 14.07 -18.38
C GLN A 612 -11.73 13.51 -17.06
N ILE A 613 -12.53 13.70 -16.02
CA ILE A 613 -12.23 13.16 -14.71
C ILE A 613 -13.02 11.87 -14.52
N TYR A 614 -12.33 10.81 -14.10
CA TYR A 614 -12.89 9.52 -13.71
C TYR A 614 -12.54 9.19 -12.27
N VAL A 615 -13.40 8.41 -11.61
CA VAL A 615 -13.14 7.83 -10.29
C VAL A 615 -13.28 6.31 -10.39
N TYR A 616 -12.40 5.56 -9.75
CA TYR A 616 -12.53 4.11 -9.69
C TYR A 616 -13.48 3.74 -8.55
N ILE A 617 -14.49 2.90 -8.85
CA ILE A 617 -15.43 2.41 -7.85
C ILE A 617 -15.14 0.93 -7.59
N PRO A 618 -14.63 0.56 -6.39
CA PRO A 618 -14.37 -0.82 -6.05
C PRO A 618 -15.65 -1.63 -5.81
N SER A 619 -15.50 -2.95 -5.85
CA SER A 619 -16.58 -3.94 -5.65
C SER A 619 -17.11 -4.03 -4.21
N ASN A 620 -16.36 -3.56 -3.20
CA ASN A 620 -16.75 -3.60 -1.79
C ASN A 620 -16.66 -2.21 -1.15
N TYR A 621 -17.35 -2.04 -0.01
CA TYR A 621 -17.36 -0.81 0.79
C TYR A 621 -17.75 0.47 0.01
N ALA A 622 -18.50 0.32 -1.07
CA ALA A 622 -18.88 1.39 -1.98
C ALA A 622 -20.42 1.43 -2.15
N THR A 623 -21.17 1.74 -1.10
CA THR A 623 -22.65 1.67 -1.11
C THR A 623 -23.36 3.02 -1.06
N ALA A 624 -22.63 4.12 -0.87
CA ALA A 624 -23.19 5.44 -0.64
C ALA A 624 -23.55 6.21 -1.93
N GLN A 625 -24.43 7.21 -1.77
CA GLN A 625 -24.59 8.32 -2.72
C GLN A 625 -23.46 9.33 -2.51
N ALA A 626 -22.28 9.01 -3.01
CA ALA A 626 -21.05 9.79 -2.84
C ALA A 626 -21.15 11.15 -3.55
N ARG A 627 -20.71 12.22 -2.88
CA ARG A 627 -20.76 13.60 -3.38
C ARG A 627 -19.36 14.09 -3.71
N TYR A 628 -18.92 13.86 -4.94
CA TYR A 628 -17.64 14.33 -5.42
C TYR A 628 -17.71 15.82 -5.71
N GLN A 629 -16.76 16.58 -5.16
CA GLN A 629 -16.53 17.99 -5.47
C GLN A 629 -15.30 18.10 -6.36
N ILE A 630 -15.44 18.67 -7.54
CA ILE A 630 -14.36 18.88 -8.49
C ILE A 630 -13.90 20.31 -8.33
N HIS A 631 -12.73 20.52 -7.75
CA HIS A 631 -12.10 21.84 -7.67
C HIS A 631 -11.27 22.05 -8.93
N HIS A 632 -11.72 22.94 -9.81
CA HIS A 632 -11.06 23.20 -11.08
C HIS A 632 -11.06 24.70 -11.44
N SER A 633 -9.92 25.25 -11.84
CA SER A 633 -9.73 26.65 -12.27
C SER A 633 -10.36 27.69 -11.33
N GLY A 634 -10.23 27.47 -10.01
CA GLY A 634 -10.81 28.35 -8.98
C GLY A 634 -12.35 28.25 -8.82
N THR A 635 -12.99 27.30 -9.49
CA THR A 635 -14.42 26.96 -9.36
C THR A 635 -14.61 25.57 -8.74
N VAL A 636 -15.84 25.28 -8.28
CA VAL A 636 -16.19 23.99 -7.67
C VAL A 636 -17.51 23.50 -8.24
N ASP A 637 -17.48 22.32 -8.86
CA ASP A 637 -18.66 21.58 -9.30
C ASP A 637 -18.90 20.36 -8.41
N THR A 638 -20.16 19.90 -8.29
CA THR A 638 -20.50 18.74 -7.46
C THR A 638 -21.26 17.68 -8.27
N VAL A 639 -20.76 16.45 -8.23
CA VAL A 639 -21.35 15.29 -8.90
C VAL A 639 -21.73 14.25 -7.86
N ILE A 640 -22.97 13.78 -7.92
CA ILE A 640 -23.46 12.71 -7.04
C ILE A 640 -23.37 11.39 -7.79
N VAL A 641 -22.60 10.45 -7.26
CA VAL A 641 -22.42 9.10 -7.80
C VAL A 641 -22.99 8.08 -6.84
N ASN A 642 -23.88 7.23 -7.33
CA ASN A 642 -24.34 6.07 -6.56
C ASN A 642 -23.29 4.96 -6.68
N GLN A 643 -22.37 4.87 -5.72
CA GLN A 643 -21.28 3.88 -5.77
C GLN A 643 -21.81 2.44 -5.83
N ALA A 644 -22.97 2.15 -5.23
CA ALA A 644 -23.57 0.81 -5.24
C ALA A 644 -23.98 0.31 -6.64
N SER A 645 -23.95 1.18 -7.67
CA SER A 645 -24.29 0.82 -9.05
C SER A 645 -23.11 0.33 -9.87
N TYR A 646 -21.89 0.40 -9.32
CA TYR A 646 -20.66 0.11 -10.01
C TYR A 646 -19.83 -0.92 -9.25
N SER A 647 -18.93 -1.63 -9.92
CA SER A 647 -18.08 -2.63 -9.30
C SER A 647 -16.79 -2.86 -10.09
N ASN A 648 -15.65 -2.46 -9.53
CA ASN A 648 -14.31 -2.56 -10.12
C ASN A 648 -14.23 -1.89 -11.50
N GLU A 649 -14.69 -0.64 -11.60
CA GLU A 649 -14.74 0.10 -12.87
C GLU A 649 -14.53 1.61 -12.69
N TRP A 650 -14.03 2.25 -13.75
CA TRP A 650 -13.86 3.70 -13.84
C TRP A 650 -15.18 4.39 -14.22
N VAL A 651 -15.61 5.34 -13.40
CA VAL A 651 -16.85 6.11 -13.56
C VAL A 651 -16.52 7.56 -13.81
N SER A 652 -17.05 8.12 -14.90
CA SER A 652 -16.79 9.52 -15.23
C SER A 652 -17.57 10.49 -14.34
N LEU A 653 -16.89 11.52 -13.84
CA LEU A 653 -17.48 12.69 -13.21
C LEU A 653 -17.83 13.80 -14.20
N GLY A 654 -17.28 13.76 -15.42
CA GLY A 654 -17.48 14.78 -16.46
C GLY A 654 -16.19 15.45 -16.91
N THR A 655 -16.34 16.44 -17.79
CA THR A 655 -15.24 17.20 -18.41
C THR A 655 -15.10 18.56 -17.73
N TYR A 656 -13.88 18.92 -17.35
CA TYR A 656 -13.58 20.13 -16.61
C TYR A 656 -12.31 20.80 -17.13
N PHE A 657 -12.25 22.13 -17.08
CA PHE A 657 -11.03 22.89 -17.37
C PHE A 657 -10.19 22.99 -16.10
N CYS A 658 -9.01 22.37 -16.10
CA CYS A 658 -8.14 22.21 -14.93
C CYS A 658 -6.77 22.89 -15.12
N GLU A 659 -6.19 23.35 -14.01
CA GLU A 659 -4.86 23.94 -13.87
C GLU A 659 -4.01 23.12 -12.87
N PRO A 660 -2.67 23.19 -12.92
CA PRO A 660 -1.83 22.54 -11.91
C PRO A 660 -2.20 22.96 -10.47
N GLY A 661 -2.52 21.98 -9.63
CA GLY A 661 -2.96 22.18 -8.24
C GLY A 661 -4.47 22.02 -8.01
N ASP A 662 -5.25 21.86 -9.07
CA ASP A 662 -6.66 21.43 -9.00
C ASP A 662 -6.78 20.00 -8.45
N TYR A 663 -7.94 19.64 -7.90
CA TYR A 663 -8.14 18.37 -7.19
C TYR A 663 -9.59 17.92 -7.14
N VAL A 664 -9.81 16.63 -6.85
CA VAL A 664 -11.13 16.09 -6.49
C VAL A 664 -11.22 15.95 -4.97
N TYR A 665 -12.35 16.29 -4.39
CA TYR A 665 -12.69 16.14 -2.97
C TYR A 665 -13.91 15.21 -2.80
N LEU A 666 -13.86 14.33 -1.81
CA LEU A 666 -15.00 13.48 -1.43
C LEU A 666 -15.18 13.51 0.09
N GLY A 667 -16.31 14.07 0.53
CA GLY A 667 -16.70 14.15 1.95
C GLY A 667 -17.69 13.08 2.38
N ASP A 668 -17.81 12.87 3.70
CA ASP A 668 -18.68 11.86 4.29
C ASP A 668 -20.15 12.27 4.48
N VAL A 669 -20.51 13.53 4.21
CA VAL A 669 -21.90 14.01 4.30
C VAL A 669 -22.68 13.66 3.02
N THR A 670 -23.44 12.57 3.03
CA THR A 670 -24.19 12.09 1.83
C THR A 670 -25.69 12.35 1.90
N GLY A 671 -26.23 12.70 3.07
CA GLY A 671 -27.68 12.75 3.30
C GLY A 671 -28.29 11.43 3.80
N ALA A 672 -27.47 10.42 4.05
CA ALA A 672 -27.80 9.17 4.73
C ALA A 672 -26.71 8.83 5.75
N SER A 673 -27.01 7.97 6.73
CA SER A 673 -26.02 7.56 7.73
C SER A 673 -25.83 6.05 7.73
N GLY A 674 -24.57 5.62 7.72
CA GLY A 674 -24.18 4.23 7.82
C GLY A 674 -23.92 3.51 6.49
N ASP A 675 -24.11 4.17 5.35
CA ASP A 675 -23.65 3.66 4.06
C ASP A 675 -22.13 3.81 3.93
N TYR A 676 -21.46 2.88 3.23
CA TYR A 676 -20.02 2.93 3.01
C TYR A 676 -19.66 3.83 1.83
N ILE A 677 -18.71 4.72 2.05
CA ILE A 677 -18.12 5.60 1.03
C ILE A 677 -16.72 5.08 0.76
N SER A 678 -16.47 4.63 -0.47
CA SER A 678 -15.15 4.19 -0.89
C SER A 678 -14.37 5.32 -1.54
N CYS A 679 -13.08 5.39 -1.24
CA CYS A 679 -12.08 6.34 -1.74
C CYS A 679 -10.92 5.51 -2.30
N ASP A 680 -10.76 5.51 -3.62
CA ASP A 680 -9.82 4.66 -4.35
C ASP A 680 -9.01 5.58 -5.29
N ALA A 681 -8.97 5.36 -6.60
CA ALA A 681 -8.23 6.20 -7.53
C ALA A 681 -9.08 7.24 -8.29
N VAL A 682 -8.43 8.32 -8.75
CA VAL A 682 -9.01 9.36 -9.62
C VAL A 682 -8.11 9.60 -10.83
N TRP A 683 -8.67 9.56 -12.03
CA TRP A 683 -7.95 9.77 -13.28
C TRP A 683 -8.40 11.07 -13.98
N PHE A 684 -7.46 11.98 -14.17
CA PHE A 684 -7.56 13.19 -14.97
C PHE A 684 -7.07 12.92 -16.38
N SER A 685 -7.93 12.33 -17.20
CA SER A 685 -7.61 12.02 -18.59
C SER A 685 -7.65 13.31 -19.42
N PRO A 686 -6.55 13.78 -20.01
CA PRO A 686 -6.56 15.00 -20.83
C PRO A 686 -7.50 14.81 -22.02
N LEU A 687 -8.60 15.56 -22.05
CA LEU A 687 -9.46 15.66 -23.21
C LEU A 687 -8.87 16.75 -24.08
N GLY A 688 -7.88 16.36 -24.88
CA GLY A 688 -7.03 17.30 -25.59
C GLY A 688 -7.82 18.36 -26.34
N SER A 689 -7.88 19.59 -25.84
CA SER A 689 -8.10 20.76 -26.68
C SER A 689 -6.75 21.11 -27.32
N GLY A 690 -6.21 20.19 -28.13
CA GLY A 690 -4.98 20.43 -28.89
C GLY A 690 -4.98 21.85 -29.44
N ILE A 691 -3.82 22.51 -29.50
CA ILE A 691 -3.69 23.94 -29.80
C ILE A 691 -4.54 24.27 -31.02
N ILE A 692 -5.50 25.20 -30.92
CA ILE A 692 -6.33 25.63 -32.05
C ILE A 692 -5.89 27.04 -32.43
N VAL A 693 -5.74 27.27 -33.73
CA VAL A 693 -5.65 28.61 -34.30
C VAL A 693 -6.80 28.76 -35.29
N ASP A 694 -7.68 29.72 -35.03
CA ASP A 694 -8.87 30.07 -35.81
C ASP A 694 -8.60 31.27 -36.76
N ASP A 695 -9.45 31.53 -37.75
CA ASP A 695 -9.27 32.67 -38.67
C ASP A 695 -9.48 34.04 -38.00
N GLY A 696 -10.06 34.07 -36.80
CA GLY A 696 -10.11 35.25 -35.92
C GLY A 696 -8.88 35.49 -35.05
N ASP A 697 -7.96 34.53 -34.95
CA ASP A 697 -6.88 34.56 -33.96
C ASP A 697 -5.65 35.39 -34.40
N PRO A 698 -4.88 35.99 -33.45
CA PRO A 698 -3.64 36.72 -33.74
C PRO A 698 -2.58 35.89 -34.47
N GLU A 699 -2.60 34.58 -34.27
CA GLU A 699 -1.70 33.57 -34.84
C GLU A 699 -2.06 33.19 -36.29
N PHE A 700 -3.21 33.67 -36.79
CA PHE A 700 -3.64 33.54 -38.18
C PHE A 700 -3.20 34.74 -39.02
N ASN A 701 -2.73 34.47 -40.23
CA ASN A 701 -2.28 35.50 -41.16
C ASN A 701 -2.63 35.14 -42.60
N THR A 702 -2.95 36.14 -43.42
CA THR A 702 -3.32 35.94 -44.82
C THR A 702 -2.63 36.95 -45.73
N GLY A 703 -2.53 36.60 -47.01
CA GLY A 703 -2.19 37.54 -48.07
C GLY A 703 -3.07 37.29 -49.28
N GLY A 704 -3.31 38.35 -50.06
CA GLY A 704 -4.29 38.32 -51.14
C GLY A 704 -5.65 38.93 -50.76
N THR A 705 -6.75 38.50 -51.40
CA THR A 705 -8.10 39.05 -51.20
C THR A 705 -9.05 38.00 -50.62
N TRP A 706 -9.21 38.02 -49.30
CA TRP A 706 -10.13 37.14 -48.56
C TRP A 706 -11.46 37.83 -48.24
N ASN A 707 -12.56 37.08 -48.34
CA ASN A 707 -13.92 37.54 -48.06
C ASN A 707 -14.54 36.68 -46.96
N VAL A 708 -15.39 37.30 -46.12
CA VAL A 708 -16.11 36.56 -45.08
C VAL A 708 -17.16 35.64 -45.71
N GLY A 709 -17.27 34.44 -45.14
CA GLY A 709 -18.25 33.42 -45.50
C GLY A 709 -19.70 33.90 -45.40
N SER A 710 -20.56 33.41 -46.31
CA SER A 710 -22.00 33.75 -46.31
C SER A 710 -22.86 32.86 -45.40
N TYR A 711 -22.25 31.86 -44.76
CA TYR A 711 -22.91 30.88 -43.89
C TYR A 711 -22.12 30.71 -42.58
N PRO A 712 -21.96 31.78 -41.77
CA PRO A 712 -21.08 31.83 -40.61
C PRO A 712 -21.23 30.64 -39.67
N ASP A 713 -22.46 30.26 -39.30
CA ASP A 713 -22.80 29.12 -38.42
C ASP A 713 -22.23 27.74 -38.85
N SER A 714 -21.55 27.66 -39.99
CA SER A 714 -20.99 26.44 -40.58
C SER A 714 -19.46 26.34 -40.46
N GLY A 715 -18.79 27.42 -40.06
CA GLY A 715 -17.35 27.41 -39.78
C GLY A 715 -17.05 27.24 -38.29
N TRP A 716 -15.79 27.01 -37.95
CA TRP A 716 -15.37 26.97 -36.53
C TRP A 716 -15.63 28.36 -35.93
N TYR A 717 -16.06 28.42 -34.67
CA TYR A 717 -16.58 29.63 -34.00
C TYR A 717 -17.64 30.46 -34.75
N SER A 718 -18.31 29.87 -35.73
CA SER A 718 -19.32 30.51 -36.56
C SER A 718 -18.78 31.59 -37.51
N ASP A 719 -17.56 31.43 -38.03
CA ASP A 719 -17.01 32.21 -39.14
C ASP A 719 -16.05 31.40 -40.02
N TYR A 720 -15.71 31.95 -41.19
CA TYR A 720 -14.66 31.45 -42.09
C TYR A 720 -14.36 32.49 -43.17
N LEU A 721 -13.22 32.36 -43.82
CA LEU A 721 -12.82 33.15 -44.98
C LEU A 721 -12.80 32.34 -46.28
N TRP A 722 -13.06 33.01 -47.41
CA TRP A 722 -12.93 32.44 -48.75
C TRP A 722 -12.23 33.38 -49.74
N ALA A 723 -11.47 32.79 -50.66
CA ALA A 723 -10.73 33.48 -51.71
C ALA A 723 -11.07 32.92 -53.11
N ASN A 724 -10.88 33.71 -54.17
CA ASN A 724 -11.27 33.33 -55.53
C ASN A 724 -10.12 32.63 -56.25
N ALA A 725 -10.24 31.32 -56.44
CA ALA A 725 -9.18 30.50 -57.03
C ALA A 725 -9.00 30.70 -58.56
N LEU A 726 -9.80 31.55 -59.20
CA LEU A 726 -9.74 31.82 -60.65
C LEU A 726 -8.99 33.10 -60.99
N ASP A 727 -8.55 33.88 -60.01
CA ASP A 727 -7.75 35.06 -60.27
C ASP A 727 -6.26 34.73 -60.45
N THR A 728 -5.43 35.72 -60.76
CA THR A 728 -3.99 35.51 -61.03
C THR A 728 -3.09 35.94 -59.88
N VAL A 729 -3.68 36.41 -58.78
CA VAL A 729 -3.01 36.76 -57.54
C VAL A 729 -2.93 35.49 -56.70
N ASP A 730 -1.92 35.37 -55.86
CA ASP A 730 -1.77 34.24 -54.94
C ASP A 730 -2.44 34.62 -53.62
N ASP A 731 -3.59 34.01 -53.35
CA ASP A 731 -4.32 34.11 -52.10
C ASP A 731 -3.87 32.97 -51.17
N TRP A 732 -3.34 33.33 -49.99
CA TRP A 732 -2.81 32.37 -49.02
C TRP A 732 -3.22 32.69 -47.59
N ALA A 733 -3.24 31.65 -46.76
CA ALA A 733 -3.53 31.69 -45.33
C ALA A 733 -2.51 30.86 -44.55
N THR A 734 -2.16 31.27 -43.34
CA THR A 734 -1.24 30.56 -42.44
C THR A 734 -1.71 30.62 -41.00
N TRP A 735 -1.71 29.47 -40.32
CA TRP A 735 -2.00 29.29 -38.90
C TRP A 735 -0.69 28.94 -38.17
N THR A 736 -0.22 29.80 -37.26
CA THR A 736 1.09 29.68 -36.61
C THR A 736 0.95 29.49 -35.08
N PRO A 737 0.82 28.24 -34.58
CA PRO A 737 0.60 28.00 -33.16
C PRO A 737 1.85 28.29 -32.32
N TYR A 738 1.66 28.53 -31.01
CA TYR A 738 2.72 28.36 -30.02
C TYR A 738 2.73 26.91 -29.54
N ILE A 739 3.78 26.17 -29.84
CA ILE A 739 3.98 24.77 -29.41
C ILE A 739 4.64 24.74 -28.02
N PRO A 740 4.01 24.23 -26.95
CA PRO A 740 4.60 24.19 -25.61
C PRO A 740 5.81 23.26 -25.55
N ASP A 741 5.63 22.04 -26.05
CA ASP A 741 6.62 20.96 -25.96
C ASP A 741 6.99 20.43 -27.34
N SER A 742 8.29 20.22 -27.57
CA SER A 742 8.73 19.56 -28.80
C SER A 742 8.26 18.11 -28.78
N GLY A 743 7.62 17.63 -29.85
CA GLY A 743 7.15 16.26 -29.93
C GLY A 743 6.20 16.04 -31.09
N VAL A 744 5.52 14.89 -31.10
CA VAL A 744 4.65 14.47 -32.19
C VAL A 744 3.24 14.99 -31.96
N TYR A 745 2.65 15.59 -32.99
CA TYR A 745 1.29 16.14 -32.96
C TYR A 745 0.45 15.58 -34.12
N ASP A 746 -0.79 15.22 -33.82
CA ASP A 746 -1.83 15.00 -34.84
C ASP A 746 -2.40 16.36 -35.25
N VAL A 747 -2.36 16.66 -36.55
CA VAL A 747 -2.79 17.93 -37.10
C VAL A 747 -4.10 17.75 -37.86
N TYR A 748 -5.08 18.60 -37.53
CA TYR A 748 -6.38 18.66 -38.17
C TYR A 748 -6.62 20.06 -38.72
N MET A 749 -7.43 20.17 -39.77
CA MET A 749 -7.87 21.44 -40.32
C MET A 749 -9.37 21.41 -40.58
N TRP A 750 -10.05 22.51 -40.26
CA TRP A 750 -11.48 22.67 -40.44
C TRP A 750 -11.78 23.37 -41.76
N TRP A 751 -12.79 22.89 -42.48
CA TRP A 751 -13.42 23.61 -43.59
C TRP A 751 -14.84 23.10 -43.80
N MET A 752 -15.68 23.90 -44.46
CA MET A 752 -17.02 23.46 -44.90
C MET A 752 -17.00 22.99 -46.36
N PRO A 753 -17.21 21.68 -46.64
CA PRO A 753 -17.24 21.19 -48.01
C PRO A 753 -18.45 21.70 -48.81
N ALA A 754 -18.24 22.12 -50.06
CA ALA A 754 -19.34 22.46 -50.98
C ALA A 754 -18.91 22.48 -52.45
N ALA A 755 -19.88 22.26 -53.35
CA ALA A 755 -19.64 21.99 -54.77
C ALA A 755 -18.89 23.08 -55.58
N ASN A 756 -18.82 24.33 -55.09
CA ASN A 756 -18.06 25.41 -55.73
C ASN A 756 -16.64 25.59 -55.16
N ARG A 757 -16.23 24.79 -54.17
CA ARG A 757 -14.88 24.83 -53.60
C ARG A 757 -13.93 24.00 -54.46
N CYS A 758 -12.65 24.35 -54.46
CA CYS A 758 -11.62 23.61 -55.18
C CYS A 758 -11.48 22.17 -54.65
N ASP A 759 -11.33 21.22 -55.56
CA ASP A 759 -11.17 19.79 -55.25
C ASP A 759 -9.71 19.41 -54.95
N SER A 760 -8.77 20.28 -55.33
CA SER A 760 -7.35 20.12 -55.06
C SER A 760 -6.81 21.44 -54.53
N VAL A 761 -6.57 21.54 -53.23
CA VAL A 761 -6.02 22.73 -52.56
C VAL A 761 -4.71 22.38 -51.89
N PHE A 762 -3.66 23.15 -52.14
CA PHE A 762 -2.33 22.88 -51.57
C PHE A 762 -2.26 23.32 -50.11
N VAL A 763 -1.88 22.38 -49.24
CA VAL A 763 -1.65 22.60 -47.81
C VAL A 763 -0.21 22.25 -47.47
N ARG A 764 0.48 23.16 -46.80
CA ARG A 764 1.82 23.00 -46.25
C ARG A 764 1.75 22.80 -44.75
N ILE A 765 2.51 21.85 -44.22
CA ILE A 765 2.68 21.64 -42.79
C ILE A 765 4.18 21.81 -42.51
N MET A 766 4.52 22.91 -41.85
CA MET A 766 5.88 23.19 -41.41
C MET A 766 6.00 22.84 -39.93
N GLY A 767 6.59 21.68 -39.64
CA GLY A 767 6.99 21.28 -38.29
C GLY A 767 8.52 21.33 -38.14
N ALA A 768 9.10 20.25 -37.62
CA ALA A 768 10.54 19.98 -37.73
C ALA A 768 10.96 19.72 -39.19
N TYR A 769 10.01 19.29 -40.02
CA TYR A 769 10.17 19.06 -41.46
C TYR A 769 9.21 19.94 -42.26
N ASN A 770 9.47 20.06 -43.56
CA ASN A 770 8.65 20.84 -44.51
C ASN A 770 7.79 19.88 -45.34
N ASP A 771 6.64 19.50 -44.79
CA ASP A 771 5.69 18.58 -45.40
C ASP A 771 4.60 19.33 -46.19
N SER A 772 3.93 18.63 -47.09
CA SER A 772 2.83 19.20 -47.87
C SER A 772 1.89 18.14 -48.44
N MET A 773 0.63 18.50 -48.65
CA MET A 773 -0.39 17.65 -49.25
C MET A 773 -1.39 18.47 -50.08
N PHE A 774 -2.29 17.77 -50.77
CA PHE A 774 -3.47 18.37 -51.40
C PHE A 774 -4.73 17.86 -50.70
N VAL A 775 -5.67 18.75 -50.41
CA VAL A 775 -6.96 18.43 -49.81
C VAL A 775 -8.11 18.79 -50.76
N SER A 776 -9.22 18.04 -50.69
CA SER A 776 -10.47 18.39 -51.37
C SER A 776 -11.37 19.16 -50.42
N GLN A 777 -11.73 20.39 -50.80
CA GLN A 777 -12.75 21.17 -50.12
C GLN A 777 -14.12 21.06 -50.81
N SER A 778 -14.21 20.31 -51.92
CA SER A 778 -15.43 20.21 -52.74
C SER A 778 -16.41 19.14 -52.25
N THR A 779 -15.91 18.12 -51.55
CA THR A 779 -16.66 16.94 -51.10
C THR A 779 -16.36 16.59 -49.63
N GLY A 780 -17.30 15.94 -48.94
CA GLY A 780 -17.15 15.52 -47.55
C GLY A 780 -18.30 15.95 -46.63
N ILE A 781 -18.11 15.78 -45.33
CA ILE A 781 -18.95 16.32 -44.25
C ILE A 781 -18.18 17.42 -43.51
N THR A 782 -18.89 18.35 -42.85
CA THR A 782 -18.27 19.46 -42.12
C THR A 782 -17.73 18.98 -40.77
N GLU A 783 -16.42 18.74 -40.68
CA GLU A 783 -15.75 18.22 -39.49
C GLU A 783 -14.27 18.66 -39.42
N TRP A 784 -13.58 18.32 -38.32
CA TRP A 784 -12.13 18.42 -38.24
C TRP A 784 -11.49 17.36 -39.15
N HIS A 785 -10.91 17.78 -40.27
CA HIS A 785 -10.27 16.87 -41.21
C HIS A 785 -8.83 16.59 -40.80
N TYR A 786 -8.51 15.32 -40.58
CA TYR A 786 -7.16 14.88 -40.23
C TYR A 786 -6.18 15.08 -41.41
N LEU A 787 -5.13 15.87 -41.19
CA LEU A 787 -4.08 16.12 -42.18
C LEU A 787 -2.92 15.14 -42.05
N GLY A 788 -2.65 14.67 -40.82
CA GLY A 788 -1.57 13.73 -40.55
C GLY A 788 -0.88 13.96 -39.22
N ARG A 789 0.14 13.15 -38.97
CA ARG A 789 0.98 13.15 -37.77
C ARG A 789 2.34 13.74 -38.09
N PHE A 790 2.75 14.75 -37.34
CA PHE A 790 3.97 15.52 -37.63
C PHE A 790 4.74 15.87 -36.36
N LEU A 791 6.07 15.89 -36.46
CA LEU A 791 6.95 16.37 -35.40
C LEU A 791 7.02 17.90 -35.39
N PHE A 792 6.81 18.52 -34.24
CA PHE A 792 6.99 19.97 -34.04
C PHE A 792 8.09 20.26 -33.01
N HIS A 793 8.77 21.38 -33.18
CA HIS A 793 9.62 21.96 -32.15
C HIS A 793 8.81 22.94 -31.32
N SER A 794 9.13 23.05 -30.03
CA SER A 794 8.53 24.04 -29.15
C SER A 794 8.81 25.47 -29.62
N GLY A 795 7.88 26.38 -29.33
CA GLY A 795 7.84 27.75 -29.84
C GLY A 795 6.95 27.91 -31.07
N SER A 796 7.14 29.01 -31.80
CA SER A 796 6.26 29.45 -32.89
C SER A 796 6.92 29.34 -34.27
N SER A 797 7.85 28.39 -34.45
CA SER A 797 8.53 28.18 -35.75
C SER A 797 7.73 27.29 -36.71
N GLY A 798 6.78 26.52 -36.19
CA GLY A 798 5.92 25.67 -37.00
C GLY A 798 4.61 26.35 -37.39
N TYR A 799 4.03 25.96 -38.53
CA TYR A 799 2.76 26.50 -39.04
C TYR A 799 2.09 25.52 -40.02
N VAL A 800 0.78 25.67 -40.20
CA VAL A 800 0.05 25.11 -41.35
C VAL A 800 -0.29 26.26 -42.30
N GLY A 801 -0.12 26.06 -43.60
CA GLY A 801 -0.36 27.08 -44.62
C GLY A 801 -1.17 26.54 -45.79
N LEU A 802 -1.99 27.39 -46.40
CA LEU A 802 -2.87 27.08 -47.52
C LEU A 802 -2.68 28.15 -48.62
N SER A 803 -2.73 27.77 -49.90
CA SER A 803 -2.57 28.69 -51.06
C SER A 803 -3.41 28.23 -52.26
N ASP A 804 -3.97 29.21 -52.99
CA ASP A 804 -4.74 28.98 -54.23
C ASP A 804 -3.89 28.83 -55.49
N ARG A 805 -2.57 29.11 -55.44
CA ARG A 805 -1.68 29.14 -56.62
C ARG A 805 -1.74 27.88 -57.48
N SER A 806 -2.03 26.74 -56.86
CA SER A 806 -2.18 25.44 -57.52
C SER A 806 -3.55 24.81 -57.34
N ALA A 807 -4.54 25.61 -56.91
CA ALA A 807 -5.89 25.13 -56.69
C ALA A 807 -6.62 24.89 -58.03
N THR A 808 -7.31 23.77 -58.16
CA THR A 808 -8.03 23.41 -59.39
C THR A 808 -9.41 22.83 -59.09
N ASP A 809 -10.24 22.73 -60.13
CA ASP A 809 -11.53 22.03 -60.12
C ASP A 809 -12.56 22.60 -59.12
N GLY A 810 -12.56 23.92 -58.96
CA GLY A 810 -13.56 24.70 -58.24
C GLY A 810 -13.33 26.20 -58.39
N ASP A 811 -14.20 27.01 -57.78
CA ASP A 811 -14.19 28.47 -57.91
C ASP A 811 -13.51 29.17 -56.72
N VAL A 812 -13.47 28.54 -55.54
CA VAL A 812 -13.01 29.16 -54.29
C VAL A 812 -12.21 28.20 -53.39
N ILE A 813 -11.33 28.75 -52.57
CA ILE A 813 -10.68 28.07 -51.43
C ILE A 813 -11.20 28.64 -50.11
N ILE A 814 -11.19 27.83 -49.04
CA ILE A 814 -11.67 28.17 -47.69
C ILE A 814 -10.50 28.12 -46.69
N ALA A 815 -10.48 29.09 -45.78
CA ALA A 815 -9.63 29.13 -44.60
C ALA A 815 -10.51 29.40 -43.36
N ASP A 816 -10.31 28.62 -42.31
CA ASP A 816 -11.09 28.64 -41.07
C ASP A 816 -10.11 28.32 -39.91
N ALA A 817 -10.13 27.11 -39.33
CA ALA A 817 -9.25 26.75 -38.20
C ALA A 817 -8.30 25.56 -38.43
N VAL A 818 -7.23 25.47 -37.64
CA VAL A 818 -6.27 24.34 -37.56
C VAL A 818 -6.04 23.93 -36.11
N ARG A 819 -5.93 22.63 -35.85
CA ARG A 819 -5.77 22.03 -34.51
C ARG A 819 -4.55 21.10 -34.43
N TRP A 820 -3.75 21.20 -33.37
CA TRP A 820 -2.59 20.36 -33.08
C TRP A 820 -2.77 19.59 -31.77
N ILE A 821 -2.92 18.26 -31.82
CA ILE A 821 -3.10 17.41 -30.63
C ILE A 821 -1.77 16.75 -30.28
N TYR A 822 -1.23 17.02 -29.08
CA TYR A 822 0.01 16.40 -28.62
C TYR A 822 -0.17 14.89 -28.41
N ILE A 823 0.71 14.09 -28.99
CA ILE A 823 0.70 12.63 -28.90
C ILE A 823 1.76 12.12 -27.93
N GLY A 824 2.89 12.82 -27.82
CA GLY A 824 4.02 12.42 -27.00
C GLY A 824 5.35 12.80 -27.62
N ASN A 825 6.43 12.47 -26.93
CA ASN A 825 7.78 12.61 -27.47
C ASN A 825 8.04 11.54 -28.55
N VAL A 826 8.96 11.83 -29.46
CA VAL A 826 9.41 10.81 -30.43
C VAL A 826 10.03 9.66 -29.66
N ASP A 827 9.46 8.48 -29.85
CA ASP A 827 9.96 7.24 -29.28
C ASP A 827 10.02 6.18 -30.37
N THR A 828 11.22 6.02 -30.93
CA THR A 828 11.49 5.04 -31.99
C THR A 828 12.23 3.82 -31.48
N LEU A 829 12.71 3.84 -30.25
CA LEU A 829 13.47 2.75 -29.65
C LEU A 829 12.82 2.48 -28.31
N ILE A 830 12.09 1.38 -28.24
CA ILE A 830 11.33 1.00 -27.06
C ILE A 830 12.04 -0.18 -26.45
N ASP A 831 12.59 0.05 -25.26
CA ASP A 831 13.13 -0.98 -24.39
C ASP A 831 12.06 -1.57 -23.47
N ASP A 832 12.41 -2.62 -22.74
CA ASP A 832 11.45 -3.45 -22.00
C ASP A 832 10.96 -2.86 -20.66
N TYR A 833 11.39 -1.63 -20.34
CA TYR A 833 10.85 -0.76 -19.29
C TYR A 833 10.22 0.53 -19.81
N ASP A 834 10.24 0.78 -21.12
CA ASP A 834 9.69 2.00 -21.69
C ASP A 834 8.16 1.94 -21.80
N ASP A 835 7.51 3.11 -21.76
CA ASP A 835 6.04 3.25 -21.82
C ASP A 835 5.41 2.52 -23.03
N GLY A 836 6.15 2.41 -24.14
CA GLY A 836 5.70 1.73 -25.35
C GLY A 836 5.73 0.20 -25.29
N PHE A 837 6.27 -0.41 -24.22
CA PHE A 837 6.38 -1.86 -24.06
C PHE A 837 5.26 -2.42 -23.17
N HIS A 838 4.37 -3.20 -23.77
CA HIS A 838 3.25 -3.81 -23.06
C HIS A 838 3.43 -5.33 -23.02
N ARG A 839 3.37 -5.90 -21.82
CA ARG A 839 3.59 -7.33 -21.59
C ARG A 839 2.31 -8.00 -21.09
N TYR A 840 1.97 -9.15 -21.67
CA TYR A 840 0.72 -9.86 -21.38
C TYR A 840 0.99 -11.35 -21.16
N ALA A 841 0.80 -11.80 -19.93
CA ALA A 841 0.64 -13.20 -19.54
C ALA A 841 0.22 -13.26 -18.08
N ASP A 842 0.03 -14.48 -17.57
CA ASP A 842 0.22 -14.73 -16.13
C ASP A 842 1.69 -14.41 -15.76
N PRO A 843 1.95 -13.52 -14.77
CA PRO A 843 3.30 -13.17 -14.34
C PRO A 843 4.20 -14.37 -14.03
N ALA A 844 3.62 -15.52 -13.63
CA ALA A 844 4.37 -16.74 -13.31
C ALA A 844 5.15 -17.35 -14.48
N PHE A 845 4.85 -16.97 -15.73
CA PHE A 845 5.57 -17.44 -16.90
C PHE A 845 6.68 -16.48 -17.37
N TRP A 846 6.73 -15.26 -16.84
CA TRP A 846 7.79 -14.30 -17.17
C TRP A 846 8.98 -14.46 -16.23
N HIS A 847 10.17 -14.27 -16.76
CA HIS A 847 11.42 -14.30 -16.01
C HIS A 847 12.28 -13.10 -16.38
N ASP A 848 12.93 -12.51 -15.39
CA ASP A 848 13.92 -11.45 -15.59
C ASP A 848 15.22 -12.02 -16.19
N GLY A 849 15.79 -11.27 -17.12
CA GLY A 849 17.10 -11.49 -17.69
C GLY A 849 18.03 -10.33 -17.33
N THR A 850 19.21 -10.63 -16.81
CA THR A 850 20.28 -9.64 -16.63
C THR A 850 21.17 -9.64 -17.88
N GLY A 851 21.36 -8.48 -18.50
CA GLY A 851 22.01 -8.32 -19.82
C GLY A 851 21.08 -7.60 -20.78
N GLY A 852 21.19 -7.81 -22.09
CA GLY A 852 20.28 -7.16 -23.05
C GLY A 852 20.62 -5.72 -23.40
N TYR A 853 19.68 -4.99 -23.97
CA TYR A 853 19.77 -3.53 -24.12
C TYR A 853 19.50 -2.88 -22.75
N ASP A 854 20.22 -1.80 -22.42
CA ASP A 854 20.14 -1.09 -21.12
C ASP A 854 20.14 -1.97 -19.83
N ASP A 855 20.84 -3.12 -19.89
CA ASP A 855 21.10 -4.06 -18.80
C ASP A 855 19.86 -4.82 -18.26
N HIS A 856 18.74 -4.85 -19.00
CA HIS A 856 17.58 -5.68 -18.69
C HIS A 856 16.88 -6.29 -19.93
N PHE A 857 16.22 -7.44 -19.77
CA PHE A 857 15.28 -8.00 -20.74
C PHE A 857 14.33 -9.03 -20.08
N TRP A 858 13.19 -9.35 -20.70
CA TRP A 858 12.30 -10.43 -20.26
C TRP A 858 12.52 -11.72 -21.05
N TRP A 859 12.27 -12.88 -20.45
CA TRP A 859 12.22 -14.14 -21.17
C TRP A 859 11.16 -15.12 -20.65
N THR A 860 10.78 -16.09 -21.48
CA THR A 860 9.95 -17.24 -21.08
C THR A 860 10.37 -18.51 -21.81
N TYR A 861 9.69 -19.62 -21.50
CA TYR A 861 9.78 -20.87 -22.25
C TYR A 861 8.78 -20.87 -23.40
N SER A 862 9.27 -21.14 -24.60
CA SER A 862 8.42 -21.21 -25.79
C SER A 862 7.38 -22.34 -25.70
N THR A 863 6.24 -22.16 -26.37
CA THR A 863 5.16 -23.13 -26.50
C THR A 863 5.04 -23.66 -27.94
N GLU A 864 4.24 -24.72 -28.13
CA GLU A 864 4.06 -25.32 -29.46
C GLU A 864 3.13 -24.53 -30.38
N SER A 865 2.01 -23.97 -29.89
CA SER A 865 0.94 -23.51 -30.79
C SER A 865 0.07 -22.34 -30.33
N VAL A 866 0.10 -21.95 -29.06
CA VAL A 866 -0.73 -20.86 -28.52
C VAL A 866 0.15 -19.98 -27.66
N ASP A 867 0.13 -18.67 -27.91
CA ASP A 867 0.86 -17.73 -27.08
C ASP A 867 0.25 -17.72 -25.68
N THR A 868 1.02 -18.18 -24.69
CA THR A 868 0.66 -18.01 -23.27
C THR A 868 1.23 -16.71 -22.72
N CYS A 869 2.36 -16.29 -23.28
CA CYS A 869 3.05 -15.04 -23.00
C CYS A 869 3.34 -14.31 -24.31
N TYR A 870 3.05 -13.02 -24.33
CA TYR A 870 3.40 -12.16 -25.45
C TYR A 870 3.64 -10.73 -25.01
N VAL A 871 4.31 -9.98 -25.87
CA VAL A 871 4.56 -8.55 -25.69
C VAL A 871 4.19 -7.79 -26.95
N GLU A 872 3.96 -6.50 -26.79
CA GLU A 872 3.69 -5.54 -27.85
C GLU A 872 4.54 -4.29 -27.62
N TRP A 873 5.27 -3.86 -28.64
CA TRP A 873 5.99 -2.58 -28.65
C TRP A 873 5.27 -1.59 -29.57
N TYR A 874 4.85 -0.44 -29.02
CA TYR A 874 4.07 0.61 -29.69
C TYR A 874 4.88 1.88 -29.94
N PRO A 875 5.43 2.09 -31.16
CA PRO A 875 6.30 3.23 -31.44
C PRO A 875 5.55 4.56 -31.53
N ILE A 876 6.18 5.64 -31.05
CA ILE A 876 5.77 7.02 -31.38
C ILE A 876 6.66 7.53 -32.51
N LEU A 877 6.22 7.25 -33.74
CA LEU A 877 7.00 7.57 -34.93
C LEU A 877 6.98 9.07 -35.26
N PRO A 878 8.12 9.66 -35.64
CA PRO A 878 8.21 11.09 -35.93
C PRO A 878 7.46 11.51 -37.21
N ARG A 879 7.14 10.56 -38.10
CA ARG A 879 6.35 10.75 -39.32
C ARG A 879 5.97 9.41 -39.97
N PRO A 880 4.97 9.37 -40.86
CA PRO A 880 4.77 8.25 -41.76
C PRO A 880 5.98 8.01 -42.67
N GLY A 881 6.26 6.76 -43.06
CA GLY A 881 7.31 6.43 -44.02
C GLY A 881 7.84 5.00 -43.91
N GLU A 882 8.92 4.72 -44.65
CA GLU A 882 9.60 3.42 -44.61
C GLU A 882 10.61 3.37 -43.44
N TYR A 883 10.49 2.35 -42.59
CA TYR A 883 11.34 2.11 -41.43
C TYR A 883 11.98 0.72 -41.51
N GLU A 884 13.27 0.63 -41.21
CA GLU A 884 13.90 -0.64 -40.87
C GLU A 884 13.56 -0.94 -39.40
N VAL A 885 12.94 -2.09 -39.15
CA VAL A 885 12.61 -2.55 -37.80
C VAL A 885 13.72 -3.46 -37.32
N LEU A 886 14.40 -3.08 -36.23
CA LEU A 886 15.44 -3.88 -35.59
C LEU A 886 14.98 -4.36 -34.22
N VAL A 887 15.45 -5.54 -33.81
CA VAL A 887 15.23 -6.08 -32.47
C VAL A 887 16.58 -6.38 -31.82
N TYR A 888 16.72 -6.09 -30.53
CA TYR A 888 17.92 -6.47 -29.80
C TYR A 888 17.81 -7.91 -29.32
N ILE A 889 18.86 -8.70 -29.53
CA ILE A 889 18.92 -10.09 -29.06
C ILE A 889 19.98 -10.20 -27.97
N PRO A 890 19.59 -10.50 -26.71
CA PRO A 890 20.53 -10.67 -25.60
C PRO A 890 21.38 -11.94 -25.79
N ASP A 891 22.50 -12.00 -25.07
CA ASP A 891 23.43 -13.13 -25.14
C ASP A 891 23.02 -14.39 -24.37
N ASN A 892 22.01 -14.28 -23.51
CA ASN A 892 21.48 -15.34 -22.67
C ASN A 892 19.96 -15.45 -22.85
N HIS A 893 19.39 -16.61 -22.49
CA HIS A 893 17.94 -16.91 -22.57
C HIS A 893 17.24 -16.57 -23.91
N ALA A 894 17.99 -16.60 -25.01
CA ALA A 894 17.50 -16.29 -26.36
C ALA A 894 17.85 -17.42 -27.33
N THR A 895 17.20 -18.59 -27.22
CA THR A 895 17.50 -19.79 -28.01
C THR A 895 16.39 -20.23 -28.97
N ALA A 896 15.22 -19.63 -28.90
CA ALA A 896 14.07 -20.00 -29.70
C ALA A 896 14.11 -19.42 -31.12
N ASN A 897 13.30 -20.01 -32.01
CA ASN A 897 12.95 -19.42 -33.31
C ASN A 897 11.77 -18.46 -33.11
N ALA A 898 12.07 -17.27 -32.59
CA ALA A 898 11.12 -16.21 -32.28
C ALA A 898 10.36 -15.75 -33.54
N ARG A 899 9.03 -15.62 -33.44
CA ARG A 899 8.13 -15.23 -34.54
C ARG A 899 7.63 -13.81 -34.30
N TYR A 900 8.37 -12.83 -34.77
CA TYR A 900 7.98 -11.43 -34.67
C TYR A 900 6.88 -11.14 -35.70
N ARG A 901 5.78 -10.53 -35.27
CA ARG A 901 4.71 -10.06 -36.13
C ARG A 901 4.74 -8.54 -36.17
N ILE A 902 4.84 -7.97 -37.36
CA ILE A 902 4.99 -6.55 -37.59
C ILE A 902 3.66 -6.05 -38.15
N PHE A 903 2.99 -5.17 -37.41
CA PHE A 903 1.75 -4.52 -37.84
C PHE A 903 2.11 -3.15 -38.40
N HIS A 904 1.97 -3.00 -39.70
CA HIS A 904 2.40 -1.83 -40.47
C HIS A 904 1.29 -1.39 -41.43
N SER A 905 1.47 -0.29 -42.18
CA SER A 905 0.39 0.33 -42.94
C SER A 905 -0.15 -0.54 -44.08
N ASP A 906 0.67 -1.45 -44.59
CA ASP A 906 0.32 -2.35 -45.69
C ASP A 906 -0.31 -3.69 -45.20
N GLY A 907 -0.32 -3.93 -43.89
CA GLY A 907 -0.87 -5.14 -43.28
C GLY A 907 -0.02 -5.70 -42.14
N GLU A 908 -0.04 -7.02 -41.99
CA GLU A 908 0.75 -7.76 -41.00
C GLU A 908 1.74 -8.66 -41.73
N ASP A 909 3.03 -8.56 -41.38
CA ASP A 909 4.09 -9.47 -41.82
C ASP A 909 4.64 -10.26 -40.63
N THR A 910 5.11 -11.48 -40.86
CA THR A 910 5.75 -12.31 -39.81
C THR A 910 7.19 -12.64 -40.21
N MET A 911 8.14 -12.33 -39.33
CA MET A 911 9.55 -12.66 -39.47
C MET A 911 10.00 -13.65 -38.40
N VAL A 912 10.67 -14.73 -38.81
CA VAL A 912 11.21 -15.73 -37.89
C VAL A 912 12.72 -15.51 -37.69
N VAL A 913 13.12 -15.26 -36.44
CA VAL A 913 14.51 -15.05 -36.04
C VAL A 913 14.96 -16.19 -35.14
N ASN A 914 16.03 -16.88 -35.52
CA ASN A 914 16.71 -17.81 -34.61
C ASN A 914 17.58 -17.01 -33.64
N GLN A 915 17.06 -16.75 -32.43
CA GLN A 915 17.73 -15.92 -31.44
C GLN A 915 19.11 -16.49 -31.05
N ALA A 916 19.29 -17.82 -31.10
CA ALA A 916 20.56 -18.49 -30.76
C ALA A 916 21.74 -18.13 -31.70
N SER A 917 21.46 -17.46 -32.82
CA SER A 917 22.49 -17.04 -33.78
C SER A 917 23.09 -15.66 -33.46
N TYR A 918 22.57 -14.97 -32.45
CA TYR A 918 22.95 -13.60 -32.12
C TYR A 918 23.37 -13.49 -30.65
N PHE A 919 24.15 -12.44 -30.33
CA PHE A 919 24.73 -12.19 -29.02
C PHE A 919 24.87 -10.67 -28.87
N ASN A 920 24.11 -10.05 -27.95
CA ASN A 920 24.13 -8.62 -27.63
C ASN A 920 24.24 -7.71 -28.87
N GLN A 921 23.29 -7.86 -29.80
CA GLN A 921 23.31 -7.11 -31.06
C GLN A 921 21.91 -6.88 -31.63
N TRP A 922 21.79 -5.79 -32.39
CA TRP A 922 20.60 -5.45 -33.17
C TRP A 922 20.48 -6.32 -34.43
N VAL A 923 19.28 -6.86 -34.65
CA VAL A 923 18.93 -7.74 -35.77
C VAL A 923 17.78 -7.14 -36.56
N SER A 924 17.96 -6.95 -37.86
CA SER A 924 16.91 -6.43 -38.74
C SER A 924 15.82 -7.48 -39.00
N LEU A 925 14.57 -7.08 -38.79
CA LEU A 925 13.39 -7.85 -39.20
C LEU A 925 13.00 -7.57 -40.65
N GLY A 926 13.33 -6.38 -41.17
CA GLY A 926 13.01 -5.94 -42.52
C GLY A 926 12.64 -4.47 -42.59
N ASN A 927 12.24 -4.03 -43.79
CA ASN A 927 11.79 -2.67 -44.06
C ASN A 927 10.29 -2.67 -44.29
N TYR A 928 9.56 -1.78 -43.60
CA TYR A 928 8.11 -1.72 -43.66
C TYR A 928 7.62 -0.27 -43.69
N ASN A 929 6.48 -0.03 -44.34
CA ASN A 929 5.82 1.28 -44.34
C ASN A 929 4.95 1.43 -43.09
N PHE A 930 5.16 2.49 -42.32
CA PHE A 930 4.34 2.85 -41.18
C PHE A 930 3.60 4.17 -41.45
N SER A 931 2.34 4.23 -41.03
CA SER A 931 1.53 5.44 -41.05
C SER A 931 1.66 6.27 -39.77
N GLY A 932 2.25 5.71 -38.72
CA GLY A 932 2.28 6.30 -37.39
C GLY A 932 0.97 6.13 -36.62
N SER A 933 0.09 5.23 -37.06
CA SER A 933 -1.17 4.91 -36.36
C SER A 933 -0.89 4.24 -35.02
N SER A 934 -1.73 4.50 -34.01
CA SER A 934 -1.65 3.82 -32.69
C SER A 934 -1.91 2.31 -32.75
N SER A 935 -2.40 1.79 -33.88
CA SER A 935 -2.58 0.36 -34.11
C SER A 935 -1.33 -0.36 -34.63
N GLU A 936 -0.31 0.38 -35.06
CA GLU A 936 0.94 -0.18 -35.60
C GLU A 936 1.90 -0.53 -34.46
N LYS A 937 2.54 -1.71 -34.55
CA LYS A 937 3.32 -2.29 -33.45
C LYS A 937 4.20 -3.44 -33.92
N VAL A 938 5.12 -3.87 -33.06
CA VAL A 938 5.74 -5.21 -33.14
C VAL A 938 5.16 -6.08 -32.03
N TYR A 939 4.76 -7.29 -32.36
CA TYR A 939 4.30 -8.32 -31.44
C TYR A 939 5.30 -9.47 -31.42
N LEU A 940 5.61 -9.99 -30.24
CA LEU A 940 6.29 -11.28 -30.10
C LEU A 940 5.56 -12.13 -29.06
N GLY A 941 5.29 -13.38 -29.41
CA GLY A 941 4.67 -14.36 -28.51
C GLY A 941 5.50 -15.63 -28.40
N ASP A 942 5.26 -16.39 -27.34
CA ASP A 942 6.01 -17.61 -27.00
C ASP A 942 5.71 -18.83 -27.90
N ALA A 943 4.70 -18.79 -28.77
CA ALA A 943 4.32 -19.88 -29.67
C ALA A 943 5.26 -20.06 -30.88
N THR A 944 6.46 -20.56 -30.61
CA THR A 944 7.52 -20.73 -31.63
C THR A 944 7.41 -22.01 -32.46
N GLY A 945 6.55 -22.95 -32.05
CA GLY A 945 6.42 -24.27 -32.69
C GLY A 945 7.26 -25.37 -32.03
N ILE A 946 8.06 -25.04 -31.02
CA ILE A 946 8.87 -25.98 -30.24
C ILE A 946 8.70 -25.59 -28.78
N GLN A 947 8.28 -26.53 -27.93
CA GLN A 947 8.13 -26.26 -26.50
C GLN A 947 9.47 -26.25 -25.77
N GLY A 948 9.65 -25.32 -24.83
CA GLY A 948 10.72 -25.34 -23.83
C GLY A 948 12.05 -24.71 -24.25
N ASN A 949 12.13 -24.00 -25.39
CA ASN A 949 13.29 -23.16 -25.69
C ASN A 949 13.16 -21.81 -24.97
N TYR A 950 14.27 -21.13 -24.71
CA TYR A 950 14.24 -19.80 -24.15
C TYR A 950 13.92 -18.79 -25.25
N ILE A 951 12.88 -17.98 -25.06
CA ILE A 951 12.55 -16.85 -25.95
C ILE A 951 12.71 -15.56 -25.16
N ALA A 952 13.52 -14.64 -25.67
CA ALA A 952 13.83 -13.34 -25.06
C ALA A 952 13.06 -12.19 -25.74
N PHE A 953 12.73 -11.17 -24.95
CA PHE A 953 11.99 -9.96 -25.29
C PHE A 953 12.72 -8.78 -24.64
N ASP A 954 13.27 -7.90 -25.46
CA ASP A 954 14.22 -6.87 -25.06
C ASP A 954 13.76 -5.57 -25.75
N ALA A 955 14.62 -4.92 -26.54
CA ALA A 955 14.27 -3.69 -27.25
C ALA A 955 13.88 -3.86 -28.73
N VAL A 956 13.07 -2.93 -29.24
CA VAL A 956 12.73 -2.77 -30.67
C VAL A 956 13.01 -1.36 -31.14
N TRP A 957 13.69 -1.22 -32.29
CA TRP A 957 14.06 0.06 -32.88
C TRP A 957 13.48 0.22 -34.30
N TRP A 958 12.64 1.24 -34.49
CA TRP A 958 12.15 1.70 -35.79
C TRP A 958 13.08 2.76 -36.36
N ARG A 959 14.04 2.33 -37.18
CA ARG A 959 15.02 3.21 -37.82
C ARG A 959 14.49 3.75 -39.14
N ASN A 960 14.16 5.05 -39.21
CA ASN A 960 13.60 5.66 -40.42
C ASN A 960 14.62 5.65 -41.58
N ILE A 961 14.33 4.93 -42.65
CA ILE A 961 15.25 4.77 -43.79
C ILE A 961 15.38 6.09 -44.55
N ALA A 962 14.29 6.85 -44.69
CA ALA A 962 14.34 8.14 -45.38
C ALA A 962 15.16 9.21 -44.64
N LEU A 963 15.43 9.07 -43.32
CA LEU A 963 16.34 9.93 -42.56
C LEU A 963 17.80 9.46 -42.65
N ASP A 964 18.04 8.16 -42.88
CA ASP A 964 19.37 7.60 -43.17
C ASP A 964 19.81 7.81 -44.63
N VAL A 965 18.84 7.87 -45.55
CA VAL A 965 19.04 8.11 -47.00
C VAL A 965 18.84 9.58 -47.37
N ALA A 966 18.21 10.40 -46.52
CA ALA A 966 18.48 11.83 -46.55
C ALA A 966 19.99 11.95 -46.37
N PRO A 967 20.73 12.53 -47.34
CA PRO A 967 22.15 12.68 -47.15
C PRO A 967 22.29 13.40 -45.81
N LYS A 968 22.95 12.78 -44.83
CA LYS A 968 23.72 13.53 -43.85
C LYS A 968 24.44 14.52 -44.72
N HIS A 969 23.98 15.77 -44.81
CA HIS A 969 24.75 16.76 -45.52
C HIS A 969 26.04 16.76 -44.72
N PRO A 970 27.14 16.23 -45.29
CA PRO A 970 28.39 16.26 -44.56
C PRO A 970 28.57 17.72 -44.22
N VAL A 971 28.90 18.04 -42.96
CA VAL A 971 29.29 19.41 -42.60
C VAL A 971 30.28 19.82 -43.69
N PRO A 972 29.93 20.76 -44.58
CA PRO A 972 30.63 20.85 -45.84
C PRO A 972 32.08 21.25 -45.58
N THR A 973 33.05 20.41 -45.92
CA THR A 973 34.47 20.70 -45.62
C THR A 973 35.00 21.90 -46.40
N GLU A 974 34.27 22.34 -47.43
CA GLU A 974 34.59 23.48 -48.28
C GLU A 974 33.44 24.46 -48.37
N ILE A 975 33.78 25.74 -48.55
CA ILE A 975 32.79 26.78 -48.83
C ILE A 975 32.42 26.79 -50.31
N SER A 976 31.13 26.93 -50.63
CA SER A 976 30.65 27.14 -52.00
C SER A 976 29.58 28.21 -52.05
N ILE A 977 29.51 28.92 -53.18
CA ILE A 977 28.50 29.94 -53.46
C ILE A 977 28.21 29.95 -54.97
N SER A 978 26.94 29.98 -55.34
CA SER A 978 26.46 30.15 -56.71
C SER A 978 25.23 31.05 -56.75
N ALA A 979 24.95 31.69 -57.90
CA ALA A 979 23.83 32.61 -58.08
C ALA A 979 22.97 32.23 -59.29
N TYR A 980 21.65 32.21 -59.13
CA TYR A 980 20.70 32.00 -60.23
C TYR A 980 19.38 32.80 -60.03
N PRO A 981 18.84 33.44 -61.07
CA PRO A 981 19.49 33.70 -62.36
C PRO A 981 20.71 34.62 -62.18
N ASN A 982 21.69 34.54 -63.08
CA ASN A 982 22.84 35.45 -63.14
C ASN A 982 23.27 35.55 -64.63
N PRO A 983 22.82 36.57 -65.38
CA PRO A 983 22.36 37.86 -64.87
C PRO A 983 20.97 37.83 -64.21
N PHE A 984 20.77 38.69 -63.20
CA PHE A 984 19.48 38.83 -62.51
C PHE A 984 18.86 40.22 -62.73
N ASN A 985 17.54 40.32 -62.52
CA ASN A 985 16.84 41.62 -62.61
C ASN A 985 16.75 42.26 -61.22
N SER A 986 15.73 41.93 -60.43
CA SER A 986 15.51 42.50 -59.09
C SER A 986 15.98 41.60 -57.94
N ALA A 987 16.25 40.33 -58.20
CA ALA A 987 16.72 39.37 -57.20
C ALA A 987 17.48 38.20 -57.84
N CYS A 988 18.51 37.70 -57.17
CA CYS A 988 19.09 36.38 -57.47
C CYS A 988 19.03 35.47 -56.26
N VAL A 989 18.86 34.17 -56.48
CA VAL A 989 18.98 33.14 -55.46
C VAL A 989 20.45 32.76 -55.34
N LEU A 990 20.97 32.78 -54.12
CA LEU A 990 22.31 32.37 -53.76
C LEU A 990 22.25 31.03 -53.04
N ASP A 991 22.79 30.00 -53.67
CA ASP A 991 22.98 28.70 -53.04
C ASP A 991 24.38 28.69 -52.41
N ILE A 992 24.41 28.59 -51.08
CA ILE A 992 25.60 28.75 -50.24
C ILE A 992 25.80 27.49 -49.40
N VAL A 993 27.05 27.05 -49.28
CA VAL A 993 27.43 25.87 -48.54
C VAL A 993 28.63 26.25 -47.66
N VAL A 994 28.54 26.06 -46.34
CA VAL A 994 29.58 26.49 -45.38
C VAL A 994 29.79 25.49 -44.23
N PRO A 995 31.04 25.19 -43.80
CA PRO A 995 31.34 24.29 -42.68
C PRO A 995 31.00 24.88 -41.31
N VAL A 996 31.15 26.19 -41.17
CA VAL A 996 31.03 26.95 -39.93
C VAL A 996 30.28 28.26 -40.21
N GLU A 997 29.84 28.95 -39.17
CA GLU A 997 29.26 30.29 -39.30
C GLU A 997 30.16 31.21 -40.14
N SER A 998 29.55 31.83 -41.14
CA SER A 998 30.22 32.54 -42.24
C SER A 998 29.51 33.85 -42.54
N TRP A 999 30.17 34.73 -43.29
CA TRP A 999 29.66 36.05 -43.68
C TRP A 999 29.73 36.19 -45.20
N LEU A 1000 28.62 36.62 -45.79
CA LEU A 1000 28.51 36.95 -47.21
C LEU A 1000 28.46 38.47 -47.38
N GLN A 1001 29.45 39.03 -48.08
CA GLN A 1001 29.58 40.47 -48.30
C GLN A 1001 29.47 40.80 -49.78
N PHE A 1002 28.74 41.85 -50.14
CA PHE A 1002 28.58 42.28 -51.53
C PHE A 1002 29.36 43.56 -51.79
N TYR A 1003 29.96 43.68 -52.97
CA TYR A 1003 30.77 44.82 -53.38
C TYR A 1003 30.39 45.31 -54.78
N ASP A 1004 30.46 46.61 -55.02
CA ASP A 1004 30.42 47.19 -56.37
C ASP A 1004 31.75 46.97 -57.12
N ILE A 1005 31.78 47.29 -58.43
CA ILE A 1005 33.00 47.13 -59.26
C ILE A 1005 34.17 48.01 -58.84
N THR A 1006 33.95 49.04 -58.01
CA THR A 1006 34.99 49.91 -57.47
C THR A 1006 35.52 49.42 -56.12
N GLY A 1007 34.92 48.37 -55.55
CA GLY A 1007 35.32 47.74 -54.29
C GLY A 1007 34.63 48.29 -53.05
N ASN A 1008 33.56 49.09 -53.18
CA ASN A 1008 32.79 49.52 -52.01
C ASN A 1008 31.84 48.41 -51.57
N LYS A 1009 31.76 48.14 -50.25
CA LYS A 1009 30.82 47.17 -49.68
C LYS A 1009 29.41 47.75 -49.72
N ILE A 1010 28.47 47.01 -50.30
CA ILE A 1010 27.07 47.42 -50.48
C ILE A 1010 26.10 46.67 -49.57
N ASP A 1011 26.43 45.45 -49.14
CA ASP A 1011 25.55 44.63 -48.29
C ASP A 1011 26.34 43.52 -47.55
N GLU A 1012 25.79 42.98 -46.47
CA GLU A 1012 26.38 41.90 -45.67
C GLU A 1012 25.31 41.03 -44.98
N ILE A 1013 25.45 39.70 -45.10
CA ILE A 1013 24.51 38.72 -44.56
C ILE A 1013 25.28 37.64 -43.77
N SER A 1014 24.81 37.29 -42.57
CA SER A 1014 25.34 36.15 -41.79
C SER A 1014 24.76 34.83 -42.30
N VAL A 1015 25.58 33.78 -42.37
CA VAL A 1015 25.22 32.45 -42.87
C VAL A 1015 25.62 31.38 -41.84
N LYS A 1016 24.63 30.64 -41.32
CA LYS A 1016 24.87 29.53 -40.39
C LYS A 1016 25.55 28.34 -41.11
N SER A 1017 26.26 27.50 -40.36
CA SER A 1017 26.89 26.27 -40.88
C SER A 1017 25.86 25.36 -41.54
N GLY A 1018 26.17 24.81 -42.71
CA GLY A 1018 25.29 23.94 -43.49
C GLY A 1018 25.07 24.46 -44.92
N ILE A 1019 23.94 24.06 -45.51
CA ILE A 1019 23.50 24.53 -46.82
C ILE A 1019 22.43 25.60 -46.61
N SER A 1020 22.60 26.76 -47.22
CA SER A 1020 21.68 27.89 -47.14
C SER A 1020 21.32 28.38 -48.52
N ARG A 1021 20.04 28.67 -48.75
CA ARG A 1021 19.53 29.31 -49.97
C ARG A 1021 19.03 30.71 -49.61
N ILE A 1022 19.74 31.74 -50.07
CA ILE A 1022 19.45 33.14 -49.74
C ILE A 1022 18.97 33.87 -50.99
N ILE A 1023 17.82 34.53 -50.92
CA ILE A 1023 17.39 35.42 -52.00
C ILE A 1023 17.99 36.80 -51.75
N TRP A 1024 18.96 37.22 -52.57
CA TRP A 1024 19.53 38.56 -52.47
C TRP A 1024 18.71 39.54 -53.31
N ARG A 1025 18.17 40.56 -52.64
CA ARG A 1025 17.32 41.62 -53.21
C ARG A 1025 17.91 42.99 -52.84
N PRO A 1026 18.88 43.49 -53.61
CA PRO A 1026 19.48 44.75 -53.25
C PRO A 1026 18.56 45.91 -53.56
N GLU A 1027 18.08 46.57 -52.51
CA GLU A 1027 17.30 47.79 -52.64
C GLU A 1027 18.23 48.97 -52.96
N ASN A 1028 17.87 49.78 -53.96
CA ASN A 1028 18.57 51.02 -54.35
C ASN A 1028 19.99 50.88 -54.96
N ILE A 1029 20.33 49.75 -55.58
CA ILE A 1029 21.56 49.62 -56.39
C ILE A 1029 21.25 49.68 -57.91
N GLY A 1030 22.15 50.26 -58.70
CA GLY A 1030 21.98 50.39 -60.16
C GLY A 1030 22.23 49.07 -60.91
N SER A 1031 21.72 48.91 -62.14
CA SER A 1031 22.10 47.78 -62.99
C SER A 1031 23.61 47.79 -63.24
N GLY A 1032 24.29 46.68 -62.97
CA GLY A 1032 25.75 46.65 -63.01
C GLY A 1032 26.33 45.32 -62.53
N ILE A 1033 27.66 45.30 -62.41
CA ILE A 1033 28.41 44.13 -61.97
C ILE A 1033 28.74 44.26 -60.49
N TYR A 1034 28.51 43.18 -59.75
CA TYR A 1034 28.74 43.08 -58.31
C TYR A 1034 29.57 41.84 -57.98
N PHE A 1035 30.29 41.89 -56.85
CA PHE A 1035 31.04 40.77 -56.31
C PHE A 1035 30.47 40.34 -54.96
N ALA A 1036 30.07 39.08 -54.84
CA ALA A 1036 29.67 38.47 -53.58
C ALA A 1036 30.84 37.66 -53.01
N LYS A 1037 31.38 38.10 -51.88
CA LYS A 1037 32.49 37.48 -51.16
C LYS A 1037 31.95 36.71 -49.96
N LEU A 1038 32.05 35.40 -50.01
CA LEU A 1038 31.78 34.51 -48.89
C LEU A 1038 33.08 34.25 -48.11
N SER A 1039 33.05 34.45 -46.79
CA SER A 1039 34.22 34.21 -45.92
C SER A 1039 33.80 33.69 -44.55
N ASN A 1040 34.72 33.03 -43.82
CA ASN A 1040 34.42 32.45 -42.51
C ASN A 1040 35.55 32.62 -41.48
N SER A 1041 35.26 32.28 -40.23
CA SER A 1041 36.17 32.45 -39.08
C SER A 1041 37.43 31.57 -39.14
N ILE A 1042 37.43 30.53 -39.96
CA ILE A 1042 38.58 29.63 -40.19
C ILE A 1042 39.43 30.02 -41.41
N GLY A 1043 39.13 31.16 -42.05
CA GLY A 1043 39.97 31.78 -43.09
C GLY A 1043 39.70 31.35 -44.53
N ALA A 1044 38.63 30.61 -44.81
CA ALA A 1044 38.25 30.26 -46.18
C ALA A 1044 37.52 31.44 -46.87
N ILE A 1045 37.82 31.71 -48.14
CA ILE A 1045 37.20 32.81 -48.92
C ILE A 1045 36.83 32.35 -50.35
N LYS A 1046 35.59 32.63 -50.78
CA LYS A 1046 35.11 32.48 -52.18
C LYS A 1046 34.55 33.82 -52.66
N ILE A 1047 34.79 34.15 -53.93
CA ILE A 1047 34.22 35.33 -54.57
C ILE A 1047 33.42 34.89 -55.79
N LEU A 1048 32.16 35.32 -55.85
CA LEU A 1048 31.26 35.10 -56.95
C LEU A 1048 30.97 36.43 -57.65
N TYR A 1049 31.07 36.41 -58.97
CA TYR A 1049 30.67 37.50 -59.84
C TYR A 1049 29.16 37.42 -60.10
N ILE A 1050 28.42 38.52 -59.92
CA ILE A 1050 26.99 38.61 -60.16
C ILE A 1050 26.67 39.81 -61.05
N LYS A 1051 25.88 39.60 -62.10
CA LYS A 1051 25.59 40.56 -63.18
C LYS A 1051 24.13 40.94 -63.26
#